data_AF-A0A3M1CWY4-F1
#
_entry.id   AF-A0A3M1CWY4-F1
#
_cell.length_a   1.000
_cell.length_b   1.000
_cell.length_c   1.000
_cell.angle_alpha   90.00
_cell.angle_beta   90.00
_cell.angle_gamma   90.00
#
_symmetry.space_group_name_H-M   'P 1'
#
loop_
_entity.id
_entity.type
_entity.pdbx_description
1 polymer ?
#
loop_
_entity_poly.entity_id
_entity_poly.type
_entity_poly.pdbx_seq_one_letter_code
_entity_poly.pdbx_strand_id
1 'polypeptide(L)'
;MKRSIVVFGVSVFVLTGCGSGANRECDFLVDCPVGKICDDGKCVEPVDPCEGVSCDSPDNYDPQCVELPGECRSGQCAYTLKENGTGCDDNNACTENDSCTGGLCKGSLKVCSDPPPNYCNSDQELIVYERIGTCIGGNCEYEWHAQTCDHGCRNGACLGDPCAGVECNDPPEPEVCYVNAGTCSGGSCSYQEADGTACDDGDPCTESDTCQGGLCVGTPKVCNTPPPTECIDATTARIYEKVGTCIDGQCSYGSTEANCPQGCQNGVCKGLTCDTFQCGSPPGQCYEQGRCVEQPDVHCVYDPKTDGSSCDDGDACTKNDSCKAGVCAGTPIVCDTPPVPHCDGDYSVTYDAQGTCVDGSCHYNENRRLCEFGCDGQSGLCNGDPCDGVDCSTAPPPVCNGDTLITYQEPGTCVGGACNFEYTTQFCTFGCANGVCNPDPCEGVVCDAPPADVCENSSQLRHYDPIGQCSGGSCTYPSQLVNCTYGCSNGACNACTPDCFRKCGGADDGCGGTCDSPCGSWYWCNGQACQPCNDSQHCGANCVDCTAGPNNRACVNSACGCLKNADCSTGYICNVSTNSCVPCSPNCESRCGGVDDGCGGQCPIDCPSGEWCDNTVCKPCNEPAHCGPQCQDCTQSNTGHACINGTSCGCNDNNDCPAGKVCDTNNVCVTPGPESDCGDGVDNDLDGLTDCTDGDCQGELCGVDSVCQGLVCTSCCSISCGARAPSCPANCSGCFGNVCCMY
;
A
#
# COMPACT_ATOMS: atom_id res chain seq x y z
N MET A 1 -41.78 80.97 -41.22
CA MET A 1 -42.50 82.12 -41.82
C MET A 1 -41.50 83.03 -42.56
N LYS A 2 -41.97 84.03 -43.31
CA LYS A 2 -41.21 84.78 -44.34
C LYS A 2 -40.14 85.75 -43.81
N ARG A 3 -39.12 85.97 -44.66
CA ARG A 3 -38.22 87.16 -44.82
C ARG A 3 -37.10 87.35 -43.79
N SER A 4 -35.97 88.04 -44.07
CA SER A 4 -35.13 88.35 -45.27
C SER A 4 -34.25 89.59 -44.93
N ILE A 5 -33.17 89.85 -45.70
CA ILE A 5 -32.25 91.04 -45.66
C ILE A 5 -31.14 90.88 -44.59
N VAL A 6 -29.84 90.66 -44.88
CA VAL A 6 -28.83 91.18 -45.86
C VAL A 6 -28.15 92.49 -45.44
N VAL A 7 -26.86 92.40 -45.04
CA VAL A 7 -25.84 93.46 -45.15
C VAL A 7 -24.44 92.81 -45.36
N PHE A 8 -23.59 93.39 -46.20
CA PHE A 8 -22.17 93.02 -46.45
C PHE A 8 -21.21 93.85 -45.57
N GLY A 9 -19.99 93.36 -45.22
CA GLY A 9 -19.02 94.20 -44.48
C GLY A 9 -17.65 93.62 -44.10
N VAL A 10 -16.76 93.56 -45.10
CA VAL A 10 -15.28 93.48 -45.12
C VAL A 10 -14.45 93.92 -43.86
N SER A 11 -13.44 93.07 -43.53
CA SER A 11 -12.10 93.32 -42.90
C SER A 11 -11.83 93.62 -41.39
N VAL A 12 -11.24 92.59 -40.75
CA VAL A 12 -10.00 92.48 -39.91
C VAL A 12 -9.54 93.58 -38.89
N PHE A 13 -9.06 93.07 -37.73
CA PHE A 13 -8.20 93.66 -36.66
C PHE A 13 -8.90 94.66 -35.69
N VAL A 14 -8.99 94.47 -34.36
CA VAL A 14 -7.94 94.19 -33.34
C VAL A 14 -8.56 93.73 -31.98
N LEU A 15 -7.92 92.78 -31.28
CA LEU A 15 -7.92 92.41 -29.83
C LEU A 15 -9.20 92.06 -29.02
N THR A 16 -9.04 90.96 -28.25
CA THR A 16 -9.63 90.61 -26.93
C THR A 16 -11.15 90.42 -26.76
N GLY A 17 -11.56 89.19 -26.42
CA GLY A 17 -12.89 88.86 -25.87
C GLY A 17 -13.13 87.34 -25.81
N CYS A 18 -13.62 86.82 -24.67
CA CYS A 18 -13.83 85.39 -24.42
C CYS A 18 -14.90 84.73 -25.32
N GLY A 19 -14.76 83.42 -25.57
CA GLY A 19 -15.80 82.58 -26.20
C GLY A 19 -15.44 81.10 -26.19
N SER A 20 -16.13 80.32 -25.34
CA SER A 20 -15.98 78.87 -25.17
C SER A 20 -16.48 78.04 -26.36
N GLY A 21 -15.74 76.98 -26.75
CA GLY A 21 -16.18 75.96 -27.70
C GLY A 21 -15.05 75.00 -28.05
N ALA A 22 -15.25 73.69 -27.84
CA ALA A 22 -14.19 72.68 -27.89
C ALA A 22 -13.75 72.32 -29.32
N ASN A 23 -12.44 72.37 -29.57
CA ASN A 23 -11.61 71.29 -30.13
C ASN A 23 -10.20 71.85 -30.36
N ARG A 24 -9.22 71.37 -29.60
CA ARG A 24 -7.79 71.55 -29.88
C ARG A 24 -7.18 70.17 -29.90
N GLU A 25 -6.51 69.84 -31.00
CA GLU A 25 -5.67 68.66 -31.12
C GLU A 25 -4.51 68.79 -30.13
N CYS A 26 -4.20 67.73 -29.38
CA CYS A 26 -3.04 67.69 -28.50
C CYS A 26 -1.80 67.21 -29.28
N ASP A 27 -0.70 67.94 -29.13
CA ASP A 27 0.64 67.61 -29.62
C ASP A 27 1.59 67.63 -28.41
N PHE A 28 2.75 66.99 -28.53
CA PHE A 28 3.63 66.42 -27.48
C PHE A 28 4.13 67.35 -26.35
N LEU A 29 3.66 68.61 -26.28
CA LEU A 29 4.18 69.68 -25.43
C LEU A 29 3.10 70.65 -24.86
N VAL A 30 1.80 70.31 -24.86
CA VAL A 30 0.75 71.15 -24.23
C VAL A 30 -0.20 70.33 -23.35
N ASP A 31 -0.42 70.82 -22.12
CA ASP A 31 -1.22 70.17 -21.07
C ASP A 31 -2.62 69.74 -21.52
N CYS A 32 -2.88 68.43 -21.51
CA CYS A 32 -4.24 67.94 -21.27
C CYS A 32 -4.67 68.35 -19.84
N PRO A 33 -5.96 68.60 -19.57
CA PRO A 33 -6.43 68.91 -18.22
C PRO A 33 -6.00 67.85 -17.21
N VAL A 34 -5.63 68.27 -15.99
CA VAL A 34 -5.11 67.40 -14.92
C VAL A 34 -5.97 66.13 -14.79
N GLY A 35 -5.38 64.98 -15.12
CA GLY A 35 -6.03 63.67 -15.10
C GLY A 35 -6.21 62.99 -16.46
N LYS A 36 -5.95 63.65 -17.61
CA LYS A 36 -6.12 63.06 -18.97
C LYS A 36 -4.80 62.84 -19.71
N ILE A 37 -4.78 61.85 -20.61
CA ILE A 37 -3.65 61.55 -21.51
C ILE A 37 -4.00 61.87 -22.97
N CYS A 38 -3.00 62.16 -23.79
CA CYS A 38 -3.19 62.41 -25.23
C CYS A 38 -3.04 61.10 -26.02
N ASP A 39 -4.11 60.67 -26.68
CA ASP A 39 -4.13 59.53 -27.60
C ASP A 39 -4.85 59.93 -28.91
N ASP A 40 -4.29 59.55 -30.06
CA ASP A 40 -4.70 59.98 -31.41
C ASP A 40 -5.15 61.46 -31.50
N GLY A 41 -4.33 62.36 -30.95
CA GLY A 41 -4.57 63.82 -30.95
C GLY A 41 -5.72 64.31 -30.06
N LYS A 42 -6.31 63.45 -29.21
CA LYS A 42 -7.43 63.77 -28.30
C LYS A 42 -7.04 63.52 -26.84
N CYS A 43 -7.45 64.41 -25.94
CA CYS A 43 -7.32 64.16 -24.50
C CYS A 43 -8.40 63.16 -24.03
N VAL A 44 -8.03 61.88 -23.92
CA VAL A 44 -8.86 60.81 -23.39
C VAL A 44 -8.72 60.70 -21.87
N GLU A 45 -9.71 60.11 -21.19
CA GLU A 45 -9.45 59.63 -19.82
C GLU A 45 -8.40 58.51 -19.91
N PRO A 46 -7.47 58.38 -18.94
CA PRO A 46 -6.63 57.20 -18.84
C PRO A 46 -7.56 55.98 -18.70
N VAL A 47 -7.43 55.03 -19.64
CA VAL A 47 -8.14 53.76 -19.56
C VAL A 47 -7.77 53.12 -18.23
N ASP A 48 -8.77 52.79 -17.41
CA ASP A 48 -8.53 52.06 -16.17
C ASP A 48 -7.98 50.68 -16.57
N PRO A 49 -6.73 50.31 -16.20
CA PRO A 49 -6.16 49.03 -16.56
C PRO A 49 -6.98 47.82 -16.07
N CYS A 50 -7.89 48.05 -15.13
CA CYS A 50 -8.77 47.05 -14.53
C CYS A 50 -10.20 47.04 -15.10
N GLU A 51 -10.52 47.90 -16.07
CA GLU A 51 -11.85 47.91 -16.73
C GLU A 51 -12.04 46.60 -17.54
N GLY A 52 -12.90 45.71 -17.02
CA GLY A 52 -13.19 44.41 -17.63
C GLY A 52 -12.34 43.23 -17.09
N VAL A 53 -11.46 43.45 -16.12
CA VAL A 53 -10.69 42.37 -15.46
C VAL A 53 -11.53 41.76 -14.33
N SER A 54 -11.90 40.48 -14.46
CA SER A 54 -12.45 39.66 -13.36
C SER A 54 -11.32 38.89 -12.69
N CYS A 55 -11.37 38.81 -11.35
CA CYS A 55 -10.41 38.09 -10.51
C CYS A 55 -11.11 37.03 -9.65
N ASP A 56 -12.10 36.35 -10.25
CA ASP A 56 -12.90 35.32 -9.58
C ASP A 56 -12.18 33.95 -9.53
N SER A 57 -11.14 33.76 -10.35
CA SER A 57 -10.33 32.53 -10.41
C SER A 57 -8.82 32.88 -10.48
N PRO A 58 -7.98 32.40 -9.55
CA PRO A 58 -6.54 32.60 -9.56
C PRO A 58 -5.80 31.57 -10.43
N ASP A 59 -4.97 32.01 -11.37
CA ASP A 59 -4.23 31.09 -12.27
C ASP A 59 -3.06 30.34 -11.61
N ASN A 60 -2.54 30.84 -10.49
CA ASN A 60 -1.28 30.36 -9.86
C ASN A 60 -1.42 30.00 -8.37
N TYR A 61 -2.63 30.01 -7.83
CA TYR A 61 -2.92 29.75 -6.42
C TYR A 61 -4.13 28.84 -6.30
N ASP A 62 -4.21 28.10 -5.20
CA ASP A 62 -5.42 27.34 -4.87
C ASP A 62 -6.54 28.30 -4.44
N PRO A 63 -7.76 28.23 -5.03
CA PRO A 63 -8.90 29.06 -4.64
C PRO A 63 -9.25 28.98 -3.15
N GLN A 64 -8.96 27.87 -2.48
CA GLN A 64 -9.17 27.67 -1.06
C GLN A 64 -8.13 28.42 -0.21
N CYS A 65 -6.95 28.70 -0.76
CA CYS A 65 -5.80 29.31 -0.06
C CYS A 65 -5.62 30.81 -0.31
N VAL A 66 -6.54 31.45 -1.02
CA VAL A 66 -6.58 32.90 -1.22
C VAL A 66 -7.94 33.48 -0.90
N GLU A 67 -7.98 34.78 -0.61
CA GLU A 67 -9.22 35.55 -0.52
C GLU A 67 -9.74 35.86 -1.93
N LEU A 68 -11.03 35.60 -2.17
CA LEU A 68 -11.70 35.82 -3.45
C LEU A 68 -12.94 36.73 -3.29
N PRO A 69 -13.25 37.59 -4.28
CA PRO A 69 -12.48 37.83 -5.51
C PRO A 69 -11.19 38.63 -5.25
N GLY A 70 -10.19 38.45 -6.12
CA GLY A 70 -8.93 39.20 -6.05
C GLY A 70 -9.08 40.68 -6.41
N GLU A 71 -8.09 41.49 -6.03
CA GLU A 71 -8.02 42.91 -6.42
C GLU A 71 -7.26 43.05 -7.73
N CYS A 72 -7.84 43.67 -8.75
CA CYS A 72 -7.06 44.07 -9.91
C CYS A 72 -6.11 45.24 -9.58
N ARG A 73 -4.84 45.09 -9.94
CA ARG A 73 -3.79 46.11 -9.81
C ARG A 73 -3.03 46.19 -11.13
N SER A 74 -3.10 47.35 -11.80
CA SER A 74 -2.45 47.60 -13.10
C SER A 74 -2.79 46.56 -14.20
N GLY A 75 -4.02 46.04 -14.20
CA GLY A 75 -4.49 45.06 -15.20
C GLY A 75 -4.13 43.61 -14.90
N GLN A 76 -3.63 43.31 -13.69
CA GLN A 76 -3.36 41.95 -13.23
C GLN A 76 -4.08 41.70 -11.90
N CYS A 77 -4.57 40.47 -11.69
CA CYS A 77 -5.20 40.08 -10.43
C CYS A 77 -4.17 39.84 -9.33
N ALA A 78 -4.32 40.55 -8.21
CA ALA A 78 -3.55 40.37 -7.00
C ALA A 78 -4.44 39.74 -5.92
N TYR A 79 -3.95 38.66 -5.31
CA TYR A 79 -4.69 37.88 -4.32
C TYR A 79 -4.03 38.02 -2.95
N THR A 80 -4.86 38.11 -1.90
CA THR A 80 -4.36 38.01 -0.51
C THR A 80 -4.29 36.54 -0.15
N LEU A 81 -3.10 36.06 0.21
CA LEU A 81 -2.93 34.68 0.68
C LEU A 81 -3.55 34.51 2.07
N LYS A 82 -4.22 33.39 2.31
CA LYS A 82 -4.64 33.00 3.66
C LYS A 82 -3.43 32.59 4.50
N GLU A 83 -3.60 32.57 5.82
CA GLU A 83 -2.51 32.21 6.74
C GLU A 83 -2.04 30.77 6.46
N ASN A 84 -0.72 30.55 6.49
CA ASN A 84 -0.17 29.21 6.32
C ASN A 84 -0.69 28.29 7.44
N GLY A 85 -1.11 27.07 7.10
CA GLY A 85 -1.80 26.18 8.03
C GLY A 85 -3.33 26.30 8.03
N THR A 86 -3.92 27.23 7.24
CA THR A 86 -5.36 27.21 6.96
C THR A 86 -5.71 25.90 6.25
N GLY A 87 -6.71 25.17 6.75
CA GLY A 87 -7.15 23.91 6.15
C GLY A 87 -7.74 24.11 4.74
N CYS A 88 -7.42 23.18 3.85
CA CYS A 88 -7.88 23.10 2.47
C CYS A 88 -7.94 21.62 2.07
N ASP A 89 -8.23 21.33 0.80
CA ASP A 89 -8.20 19.97 0.22
C ASP A 89 -7.52 20.04 -1.15
N ASP A 90 -6.37 19.38 -1.34
CA ASP A 90 -5.61 19.39 -2.60
C ASP A 90 -6.15 18.36 -3.64
N ASN A 91 -7.27 17.70 -3.31
CA ASN A 91 -7.96 16.65 -4.06
C ASN A 91 -7.13 15.38 -4.30
N ASN A 92 -5.96 15.24 -3.67
CA ASN A 92 -5.20 14.00 -3.68
C ASN A 92 -5.51 13.19 -2.42
N ALA A 93 -6.29 12.12 -2.56
CA ALA A 93 -6.67 11.25 -1.44
C ALA A 93 -5.47 10.56 -0.73
N CYS A 94 -4.27 10.63 -1.30
CA CYS A 94 -3.02 10.14 -0.71
C CYS A 94 -2.18 11.22 0.00
N THR A 95 -2.77 12.39 0.24
CA THR A 95 -2.24 13.42 1.14
C THR A 95 -3.13 13.56 2.38
N GLU A 96 -2.51 13.92 3.50
CA GLU A 96 -3.17 14.09 4.80
C GLU A 96 -2.75 15.41 5.48
N ASN A 97 -3.66 16.00 6.24
CA ASN A 97 -3.48 17.29 6.92
C ASN A 97 -3.20 18.45 5.93
N ASP A 98 -3.91 18.41 4.81
CA ASP A 98 -3.93 19.41 3.75
C ASP A 98 -4.06 20.83 4.29
N SER A 99 -3.05 21.64 3.99
CA SER A 99 -2.99 23.01 4.48
C SER A 99 -2.34 23.96 3.50
N CYS A 100 -2.84 25.19 3.52
CA CYS A 100 -2.33 26.26 2.68
C CYS A 100 -0.87 26.57 3.03
N THR A 101 0.00 26.51 2.03
CA THR A 101 1.41 26.90 2.13
C THR A 101 1.77 27.78 0.95
N GLY A 102 1.94 29.08 1.18
CA GLY A 102 2.30 30.03 0.12
C GLY A 102 1.25 30.21 -0.97
N GLY A 103 -0.03 30.03 -0.63
CA GLY A 103 -1.16 30.15 -1.57
C GLY A 103 -1.50 28.89 -2.36
N LEU A 104 -0.81 27.77 -2.12
CA LEU A 104 -1.17 26.45 -2.67
C LEU A 104 -1.65 25.54 -1.55
N CYS A 105 -2.66 24.71 -1.83
CA CYS A 105 -3.00 23.61 -0.93
C CYS A 105 -1.99 22.48 -1.09
N LYS A 106 -1.51 21.92 0.04
CA LYS A 106 -0.61 20.76 0.07
C LYS A 106 -0.84 19.96 1.35
N GLY A 107 -1.01 18.66 1.23
CA GLY A 107 -0.91 17.75 2.38
C GLY A 107 0.47 17.12 2.59
N SER A 108 0.54 16.33 3.65
CA SER A 108 1.64 15.41 3.97
C SER A 108 1.38 14.09 3.27
N LEU A 109 2.38 13.41 2.69
CA LEU A 109 2.16 12.09 2.09
C LEU A 109 1.62 11.09 3.12
N LYS A 110 0.55 10.38 2.75
CA LYS A 110 -0.04 9.32 3.57
C LYS A 110 0.94 8.17 3.73
N VAL A 111 1.32 7.86 4.97
CA VAL A 111 2.29 6.81 5.30
C VAL A 111 1.57 5.48 5.52
N CYS A 112 1.88 4.48 4.69
CA CYS A 112 1.31 3.14 4.78
C CYS A 112 2.29 2.19 5.49
N SER A 113 2.36 2.26 6.82
CA SER A 113 3.25 1.45 7.67
C SER A 113 2.56 0.27 8.36
N ASP A 114 1.24 0.15 8.21
CA ASP A 114 0.39 -0.75 8.99
C ASP A 114 -0.26 -1.78 8.04
N PRO A 115 0.49 -2.83 7.62
CA PRO A 115 -0.03 -3.87 6.74
C PRO A 115 -1.08 -4.75 7.43
N PRO A 116 -1.90 -5.49 6.66
CA PRO A 116 -2.82 -6.48 7.22
C PRO A 116 -2.06 -7.59 7.99
N PRO A 117 -2.71 -8.26 8.95
CA PRO A 117 -2.14 -9.43 9.60
C PRO A 117 -1.83 -10.55 8.60
N ASN A 118 -0.67 -11.17 8.74
CA ASN A 118 -0.32 -12.39 8.02
C ASN A 118 -1.34 -13.50 8.31
N TYR A 119 -1.63 -14.35 7.33
CA TYR A 119 -2.58 -15.46 7.48
C TYR A 119 -2.14 -16.72 6.72
N CYS A 120 -2.63 -17.87 7.15
CA CYS A 120 -2.34 -19.14 6.51
C CYS A 120 -3.28 -19.35 5.31
N ASN A 121 -2.74 -19.39 4.09
CA ASN A 121 -3.48 -19.77 2.88
C ASN A 121 -3.66 -21.29 2.79
N SER A 122 -2.73 -22.05 3.36
CA SER A 122 -2.88 -23.50 3.57
C SER A 122 -2.05 -23.96 4.78
N ASP A 123 -2.15 -25.24 5.14
CA ASP A 123 -1.29 -25.85 6.16
C ASP A 123 0.21 -25.69 5.85
N GLN A 124 0.61 -25.48 4.59
CA GLN A 124 2.03 -25.34 4.21
C GLN A 124 2.41 -23.95 3.70
N GLU A 125 1.51 -22.96 3.76
CA GLU A 125 1.71 -21.65 3.13
C GLU A 125 1.16 -20.49 3.97
N LEU A 126 2.07 -19.62 4.39
CA LEU A 126 1.81 -18.35 5.07
C LEU A 126 1.89 -17.20 4.06
N ILE A 127 0.86 -16.35 4.02
CA ILE A 127 0.91 -15.08 3.28
C ILE A 127 1.48 -14.02 4.20
N VAL A 128 2.56 -13.38 3.74
CA VAL A 128 3.25 -12.29 4.44
C VAL A 128 3.12 -11.02 3.59
N TYR A 129 2.73 -9.93 4.24
CA TYR A 129 2.66 -8.61 3.62
C TYR A 129 3.96 -7.83 3.83
N GLU A 130 4.37 -7.05 2.83
CA GLU A 130 5.50 -6.13 2.94
C GLU A 130 5.24 -5.04 3.98
N ARG A 131 6.28 -4.65 4.72
CA ARG A 131 6.16 -3.70 5.85
C ARG A 131 5.73 -2.29 5.43
N ILE A 132 5.99 -1.92 4.17
CA ILE A 132 5.69 -0.59 3.63
C ILE A 132 4.77 -0.76 2.43
N GLY A 133 3.57 -0.17 2.52
CA GLY A 133 2.61 -0.11 1.42
C GLY A 133 2.73 1.15 0.59
N THR A 134 2.00 1.18 -0.52
CA THR A 134 1.83 2.37 -1.38
C THR A 134 0.40 2.87 -1.25
N CYS A 135 0.21 4.19 -1.12
CA CYS A 135 -1.13 4.76 -1.17
C CYS A 135 -1.61 4.85 -2.63
N ILE A 136 -2.77 4.26 -2.92
CA ILE A 136 -3.45 4.28 -4.22
C ILE A 136 -4.92 4.65 -3.98
N GLY A 137 -5.37 5.75 -4.59
CA GLY A 137 -6.77 6.22 -4.45
C GLY A 137 -7.20 6.53 -3.01
N GLY A 138 -6.26 6.80 -2.11
CA GLY A 138 -6.48 7.05 -0.68
C GLY A 138 -6.45 5.82 0.22
N ASN A 139 -6.32 4.62 -0.36
CA ASN A 139 -6.17 3.36 0.35
C ASN A 139 -4.70 2.91 0.35
N CYS A 140 -4.28 2.22 1.41
CA CYS A 140 -2.94 1.61 1.46
C CYS A 140 -2.98 0.21 0.85
N GLU A 141 -2.27 0.02 -0.27
CA GLU A 141 -2.06 -1.28 -0.90
C GLU A 141 -0.67 -1.81 -0.51
N TYR A 142 -0.58 -3.10 -0.21
CA TYR A 142 0.63 -3.77 0.25
C TYR A 142 0.93 -4.96 -0.67
N GLU A 143 2.16 -5.07 -1.17
CA GLU A 143 2.60 -6.29 -1.84
C GLU A 143 2.71 -7.44 -0.83
N TRP A 144 2.61 -8.67 -1.31
CA TRP A 144 2.63 -9.87 -0.48
C TRP A 144 3.43 -10.98 -1.16
N HIS A 145 3.98 -11.88 -0.35
CA HIS A 145 4.66 -13.08 -0.82
C HIS A 145 4.19 -14.32 -0.05
N ALA A 146 4.20 -15.47 -0.72
CA ALA A 146 3.93 -16.76 -0.09
C ALA A 146 5.20 -17.34 0.53
N GLN A 147 5.18 -17.58 1.83
CA GLN A 147 6.24 -18.26 2.58
C GLN A 147 5.81 -19.72 2.86
N THR A 148 6.67 -20.68 2.53
CA THR A 148 6.43 -22.10 2.83
C THR A 148 6.66 -22.38 4.32
N CYS A 149 5.73 -23.12 4.94
CA CYS A 149 5.82 -23.58 6.32
C CYS A 149 5.98 -25.10 6.38
N ASP A 150 7.21 -25.59 6.55
CA ASP A 150 7.54 -27.02 6.49
C ASP A 150 6.85 -27.87 7.59
N HIS A 151 6.50 -27.27 8.73
CA HIS A 151 5.91 -27.94 9.89
C HIS A 151 4.46 -27.56 10.18
N GLY A 152 3.78 -26.88 9.25
CA GLY A 152 2.41 -26.38 9.43
C GLY A 152 2.34 -24.86 9.53
N CYS A 153 1.21 -24.26 9.18
CA CYS A 153 0.87 -22.87 9.45
C CYS A 153 -0.33 -22.80 10.39
N ARG A 154 -0.29 -21.92 11.40
CA ARG A 154 -1.45 -21.66 12.27
C ARG A 154 -1.45 -20.22 12.79
N ASN A 155 -2.63 -19.61 12.89
CA ASN A 155 -2.82 -18.26 13.45
C ASN A 155 -1.89 -17.17 12.85
N GLY A 156 -1.58 -17.25 11.55
CA GLY A 156 -0.74 -16.25 10.88
C GLY A 156 0.77 -16.41 11.12
N ALA A 157 1.21 -17.59 11.57
CA ALA A 157 2.63 -17.94 11.70
C ALA A 157 2.91 -19.36 11.19
N CYS A 158 4.11 -19.59 10.64
CA CYS A 158 4.63 -20.94 10.50
C CYS A 158 4.88 -21.54 11.89
N LEU A 159 4.46 -22.78 12.09
CA LEU A 159 4.88 -23.58 13.22
C LEU A 159 6.38 -23.88 13.05
N GLY A 160 7.16 -23.69 14.11
CA GLY A 160 8.55 -24.17 14.15
C GLY A 160 8.61 -25.69 14.16
N ASP A 161 9.77 -26.26 13.85
CA ASP A 161 10.02 -27.69 14.09
C ASP A 161 9.71 -28.00 15.57
N PRO A 162 8.72 -28.88 15.87
CA PRO A 162 8.38 -29.24 17.24
C PRO A 162 9.55 -29.85 18.04
N CYS A 163 10.61 -30.30 17.36
CA CYS A 163 11.81 -30.86 17.94
C CYS A 163 13.03 -29.91 17.94
N ALA A 164 12.91 -28.67 17.42
CA ALA A 164 14.00 -27.70 17.49
C ALA A 164 14.26 -27.28 18.94
N GLY A 165 15.44 -27.64 19.46
CA GLY A 165 15.82 -27.39 20.85
C GLY A 165 15.30 -28.41 21.87
N VAL A 166 14.62 -29.48 21.43
CA VAL A 166 14.19 -30.56 22.33
C VAL A 166 15.32 -31.58 22.50
N GLU A 167 16.05 -31.48 23.61
CA GLU A 167 17.05 -32.48 24.01
C GLU A 167 16.42 -33.58 24.87
N CYS A 168 16.25 -34.78 24.31
CA CYS A 168 15.68 -35.93 25.02
C CYS A 168 16.68 -36.66 25.92
N ASN A 169 17.30 -35.96 26.87
CA ASN A 169 18.35 -36.51 27.73
C ASN A 169 17.82 -37.14 29.04
N ASP A 170 16.56 -36.88 29.40
CA ASP A 170 15.96 -37.28 30.68
C ASP A 170 14.91 -38.41 30.49
N PRO A 171 15.31 -39.71 30.51
CA PRO A 171 14.36 -40.83 30.44
C PRO A 171 13.54 -40.98 31.73
N PRO A 172 12.40 -41.70 31.70
CA PRO A 172 11.62 -41.99 32.90
C PRO A 172 12.42 -42.79 33.95
N GLU A 173 12.13 -42.56 35.23
CA GLU A 173 12.70 -43.40 36.30
C GLU A 173 12.07 -44.81 36.29
N PRO A 174 12.86 -45.88 36.55
CA PRO A 174 14.31 -45.86 36.79
C PRO A 174 15.11 -45.84 35.47
N GLU A 175 16.02 -44.87 35.31
CA GLU A 175 16.76 -44.62 34.06
C GLU A 175 17.49 -45.86 33.50
N VAL A 176 17.94 -46.76 34.39
CA VAL A 176 18.63 -48.02 34.04
C VAL A 176 17.79 -48.95 33.15
N CYS A 177 16.48 -48.76 33.10
CA CYS A 177 15.57 -49.51 32.24
C CYS A 177 15.38 -48.91 30.84
N TYR A 178 16.19 -47.92 30.45
CA TYR A 178 16.22 -47.33 29.11
C TYR A 178 17.65 -47.26 28.56
N VAL A 179 17.84 -47.56 27.26
CA VAL A 179 19.20 -47.80 26.71
C VAL A 179 19.96 -46.57 26.22
N ASN A 180 19.31 -45.42 25.99
CA ASN A 180 19.91 -44.23 25.38
C ASN A 180 19.11 -42.95 25.69
N ALA A 181 19.69 -41.79 25.37
CA ALA A 181 18.94 -40.56 25.12
C ALA A 181 17.85 -40.80 24.07
N GLY A 182 16.67 -40.21 24.28
CA GLY A 182 15.46 -40.46 23.51
C GLY A 182 15.46 -39.82 22.12
N THR A 183 14.46 -40.16 21.34
CA THR A 183 14.20 -39.57 20.02
C THR A 183 12.98 -38.67 20.11
N CYS A 184 13.11 -37.39 19.71
CA CYS A 184 11.97 -36.48 19.62
C CYS A 184 11.11 -36.80 18.38
N SER A 185 9.80 -36.87 18.57
CA SER A 185 8.80 -36.96 17.49
C SER A 185 7.58 -36.14 17.89
N GLY A 186 7.24 -35.10 17.10
CA GLY A 186 6.11 -34.22 17.39
C GLY A 186 6.25 -33.45 18.71
N GLY A 187 7.47 -33.09 19.10
CA GLY A 187 7.77 -32.40 20.36
C GLY A 187 7.72 -33.29 21.61
N SER A 188 7.55 -34.60 21.46
CA SER A 188 7.58 -35.58 22.55
C SER A 188 8.77 -36.53 22.41
N CYS A 189 9.45 -36.79 23.53
CA CYS A 189 10.57 -37.72 23.60
C CYS A 189 10.10 -39.18 23.76
N SER A 190 10.68 -40.07 22.95
CA SER A 190 10.48 -41.52 23.03
C SER A 190 11.79 -42.22 23.39
N TYR A 191 11.74 -43.13 24.36
CA TYR A 191 12.92 -43.83 24.89
C TYR A 191 12.81 -45.33 24.61
N GLN A 192 13.93 -45.97 24.29
CA GLN A 192 13.96 -47.42 24.04
C GLN A 192 14.20 -48.17 25.35
N GLU A 193 13.31 -49.12 25.65
CA GLU A 193 13.36 -49.99 26.84
C GLU A 193 14.59 -50.93 26.83
N ALA A 194 15.10 -51.23 28.04
CA ALA A 194 16.31 -52.01 28.29
C ALA A 194 16.02 -53.38 28.95
N ASP A 195 15.03 -54.11 28.44
CA ASP A 195 14.57 -55.39 29.00
C ASP A 195 15.72 -56.38 29.32
N GLY A 196 15.65 -57.00 30.50
CA GLY A 196 16.65 -57.94 31.02
C GLY A 196 17.92 -57.29 31.59
N THR A 197 18.03 -55.96 31.59
CA THR A 197 19.09 -55.24 32.33
C THR A 197 18.86 -55.38 33.83
N ALA A 198 19.92 -55.60 34.60
CA ALA A 198 19.84 -55.67 36.06
C ALA A 198 19.54 -54.29 36.65
N CYS A 199 18.61 -54.24 37.60
CA CYS A 199 18.17 -53.02 38.28
C CYS A 199 17.95 -53.33 39.78
N ASP A 200 17.33 -52.40 40.51
CA ASP A 200 16.91 -52.54 41.90
C ASP A 200 15.51 -51.89 41.98
N ASP A 201 14.47 -52.65 42.34
CA ASP A 201 13.09 -52.14 42.42
C ASP A 201 12.78 -51.47 43.77
N GLY A 202 13.73 -51.47 44.69
CA GLY A 202 13.61 -50.90 46.03
C GLY A 202 12.81 -51.74 47.01
N ASP A 203 12.24 -52.88 46.62
CA ASP A 203 11.58 -53.82 47.53
C ASP A 203 12.62 -54.78 48.14
N PRO A 204 12.93 -54.70 49.46
CA PRO A 204 13.87 -55.64 50.08
C PRO A 204 13.36 -57.10 50.11
N CYS A 205 12.10 -57.33 49.72
CA CYS A 205 11.45 -58.64 49.59
C CYS A 205 11.39 -59.20 48.17
N THR A 206 12.03 -58.57 47.19
CA THR A 206 12.36 -59.16 45.89
C THR A 206 13.83 -59.60 45.82
N GLU A 207 14.16 -60.41 44.82
CA GLU A 207 15.51 -60.86 44.49
C GLU A 207 15.70 -60.93 42.97
N SER A 208 16.91 -60.59 42.49
CA SER A 208 17.35 -60.71 41.09
C SER A 208 16.57 -59.81 40.11
N ASP A 209 16.47 -58.53 40.43
CA ASP A 209 15.60 -57.59 39.74
C ASP A 209 16.11 -57.24 38.34
N THR A 210 15.17 -57.21 37.40
CA THR A 210 15.44 -56.97 35.97
C THR A 210 14.41 -56.04 35.37
N CYS A 211 14.85 -55.21 34.44
CA CYS A 211 13.97 -54.34 33.67
C CYS A 211 13.02 -55.18 32.79
N GLN A 212 11.74 -54.84 32.80
CA GLN A 212 10.71 -55.42 31.94
C GLN A 212 9.64 -54.36 31.62
N GLY A 213 9.55 -53.94 30.36
CA GLY A 213 8.55 -52.95 29.90
C GLY A 213 8.72 -51.58 30.57
N GLY A 214 9.96 -51.10 30.67
CA GLY A 214 10.30 -49.80 31.28
C GLY A 214 10.25 -49.74 32.81
N LEU A 215 9.83 -50.82 33.49
CA LEU A 215 9.80 -50.93 34.95
C LEU A 215 10.92 -51.86 35.43
N CYS A 216 11.46 -51.60 36.63
CA CYS A 216 12.26 -52.59 37.34
C CYS A 216 11.34 -53.55 38.10
N VAL A 217 11.52 -54.87 37.93
CA VAL A 217 10.72 -55.89 38.62
C VAL A 217 11.61 -57.04 39.11
N GLY A 218 11.46 -57.40 40.39
CA GLY A 218 12.18 -58.51 41.01
C GLY A 218 11.36 -59.78 41.23
N THR A 219 12.06 -60.87 41.58
CA THR A 219 11.42 -62.16 41.89
C THR A 219 11.10 -62.24 43.38
N PRO A 220 9.85 -62.52 43.82
CA PRO A 220 9.51 -62.54 45.24
C PRO A 220 10.33 -63.52 46.08
N LYS A 221 10.83 -63.05 47.23
CA LYS A 221 11.68 -63.79 48.16
C LYS A 221 10.97 -64.99 48.79
N VAL A 222 11.59 -66.16 48.70
CA VAL A 222 10.98 -67.44 49.11
C VAL A 222 11.24 -67.75 50.59
N CYS A 223 10.26 -67.46 51.44
CA CYS A 223 10.34 -67.66 52.90
C CYS A 223 9.90 -69.07 53.35
N ASN A 224 10.72 -70.10 53.06
CA ASN A 224 10.45 -71.50 53.39
C ASN A 224 11.39 -72.11 54.46
N THR A 225 12.06 -71.28 55.26
CA THR A 225 13.03 -71.72 56.29
C THR A 225 12.69 -71.12 57.67
N PRO A 226 11.67 -71.65 58.37
CA PRO A 226 11.26 -71.11 59.66
C PRO A 226 12.29 -71.32 60.77
N PRO A 227 12.21 -70.54 61.88
CA PRO A 227 12.98 -70.80 63.09
C PRO A 227 12.66 -72.19 63.69
N PRO A 228 13.63 -72.80 64.40
CA PRO A 228 13.36 -74.05 65.12
C PRO A 228 12.35 -73.85 66.25
N THR A 229 11.53 -74.87 66.50
CA THR A 229 10.54 -74.94 67.59
C THR A 229 11.18 -74.63 68.95
N GLU A 230 10.55 -73.73 69.71
CA GLU A 230 11.04 -73.28 71.02
C GLU A 230 10.15 -73.83 72.15
N CYS A 231 10.74 -74.30 73.26
CA CYS A 231 9.97 -74.64 74.46
C CYS A 231 9.73 -73.37 75.29
N ILE A 232 8.48 -72.91 75.38
CA ILE A 232 8.10 -71.76 76.22
C ILE A 232 8.15 -72.16 77.69
N ASP A 233 7.59 -73.33 78.02
CA ASP A 233 7.62 -73.91 79.36
C ASP A 233 7.70 -75.45 79.29
N ALA A 234 7.67 -76.11 80.45
CA ALA A 234 7.77 -77.57 80.54
C ALA A 234 6.65 -78.34 79.80
N THR A 235 5.55 -77.67 79.46
CA THR A 235 4.31 -78.19 78.88
C THR A 235 3.84 -77.44 77.63
N THR A 236 4.58 -76.44 77.14
CA THR A 236 4.16 -75.60 76.00
C THR A 236 5.33 -75.35 75.04
N ALA A 237 5.10 -75.54 73.73
CA ALA A 237 6.06 -75.28 72.66
C ALA A 237 5.52 -74.28 71.63
N ARG A 238 6.35 -73.34 71.16
CA ARG A 238 6.06 -72.48 70.02
C ARG A 238 6.51 -73.17 68.74
N ILE A 239 5.56 -73.51 67.87
CA ILE A 239 5.81 -74.11 66.56
C ILE A 239 5.58 -73.03 65.49
N TYR A 240 6.54 -72.87 64.59
CA TYR A 240 6.46 -71.93 63.47
C TYR A 240 5.90 -72.60 62.21
N GLU A 241 5.16 -71.84 61.40
CA GLU A 241 4.62 -72.31 60.12
C GLU A 241 5.72 -72.49 59.08
N LYS A 242 5.54 -73.43 58.14
CA LYS A 242 6.56 -73.79 57.13
C LYS A 242 6.77 -72.74 56.05
N VAL A 243 5.76 -71.93 55.79
CA VAL A 243 5.79 -70.82 54.83
C VAL A 243 5.63 -69.54 55.63
N GLY A 244 6.50 -68.57 55.38
CA GLY A 244 6.44 -67.23 55.96
C GLY A 244 6.16 -66.17 54.90
N THR A 245 5.92 -64.95 55.36
CA THR A 245 5.79 -63.75 54.52
C THR A 245 7.05 -62.91 54.68
N CYS A 246 7.60 -62.40 53.59
CA CYS A 246 8.68 -61.41 53.68
C CYS A 246 8.11 -60.05 54.12
N ILE A 247 8.76 -59.41 55.09
CA ILE A 247 8.45 -58.06 55.58
C ILE A 247 9.79 -57.36 55.80
N ASP A 248 9.98 -56.18 55.21
CA ASP A 248 11.23 -55.40 55.29
C ASP A 248 12.51 -56.24 54.99
N GLY A 249 12.41 -57.13 54.00
CA GLY A 249 13.46 -58.06 53.59
C GLY A 249 13.73 -59.24 54.52
N GLN A 250 12.99 -59.37 55.62
CA GLN A 250 13.08 -60.47 56.58
C GLN A 250 11.88 -61.40 56.49
N CYS A 251 12.13 -62.71 56.53
CA CYS A 251 11.05 -63.70 56.56
C CYS A 251 10.42 -63.76 57.96
N SER A 252 9.16 -63.35 58.04
CA SER A 252 8.29 -63.48 59.21
C SER A 252 7.46 -64.77 59.09
N TYR A 253 7.30 -65.51 60.18
CA TYR A 253 6.60 -66.79 60.20
C TYR A 253 5.49 -66.77 61.25
N GLY A 254 4.28 -67.20 60.88
CA GLY A 254 3.21 -67.47 61.83
C GLY A 254 3.65 -68.48 62.88
N SER A 255 3.15 -68.36 64.12
CA SER A 255 3.52 -69.29 65.19
C SER A 255 2.33 -69.64 66.08
N THR A 256 2.21 -70.92 66.42
CA THR A 256 1.16 -71.45 67.31
C THR A 256 1.78 -72.07 68.56
N GLU A 257 1.13 -71.88 69.71
CA GLU A 257 1.56 -72.48 70.99
C GLU A 257 0.87 -73.84 71.18
N ALA A 258 1.65 -74.91 71.02
CA ALA A 258 1.20 -76.29 71.17
C ALA A 258 1.40 -76.79 72.61
N ASN A 259 0.37 -77.42 73.18
CA ASN A 259 0.48 -78.09 74.47
C ASN A 259 1.21 -79.44 74.30
N CYS A 260 2.18 -79.73 75.18
CA CYS A 260 3.04 -80.91 75.15
C CYS A 260 2.63 -81.89 76.26
N PRO A 261 1.83 -82.94 75.98
CA PRO A 261 1.25 -83.78 77.02
C PRO A 261 2.28 -84.60 77.80
N GLN A 262 3.46 -84.85 77.23
CA GLN A 262 4.59 -85.52 77.89
C GLN A 262 5.81 -84.58 78.03
N GLY A 263 5.56 -83.26 77.92
CA GLY A 263 6.48 -82.17 78.15
C GLY A 263 7.37 -81.75 76.97
N CYS A 264 7.84 -80.50 77.00
CA CYS A 264 8.76 -79.97 75.99
C CYS A 264 10.21 -80.07 76.48
N GLN A 265 11.12 -80.58 75.63
CA GLN A 265 12.54 -80.64 75.95
C GLN A 265 13.40 -80.49 74.69
N ASN A 266 14.41 -79.61 74.72
CA ASN A 266 15.33 -79.32 73.62
C ASN A 266 14.62 -78.90 72.30
N GLY A 267 13.57 -78.08 72.40
CA GLY A 267 12.78 -77.64 71.24
C GLY A 267 11.85 -78.71 70.66
N VAL A 268 11.73 -79.89 71.29
CA VAL A 268 10.85 -80.97 70.84
C VAL A 268 9.77 -81.24 71.87
N CYS A 269 8.53 -81.12 71.43
CA CYS A 269 7.31 -81.36 72.21
C CYS A 269 7.02 -82.87 72.25
N LYS A 270 7.22 -83.53 73.40
CA LYS A 270 7.12 -84.99 73.51
C LYS A 270 5.68 -85.44 73.72
N GLY A 271 5.33 -86.55 73.08
CA GLY A 271 4.01 -87.16 73.19
C GLY A 271 2.90 -86.41 72.44
N LEU A 272 3.24 -85.51 71.52
CA LEU A 272 2.31 -85.14 70.45
C LEU A 272 2.07 -86.36 69.56
N THR A 273 0.81 -86.64 69.26
CA THR A 273 0.38 -87.47 68.12
C THR A 273 -0.66 -86.69 67.32
N CYS A 274 -0.93 -87.11 66.08
CA CYS A 274 -1.98 -86.51 65.27
C CYS A 274 -3.41 -86.71 65.84
N ASP A 275 -3.58 -87.55 66.87
CA ASP A 275 -4.84 -87.69 67.61
C ASP A 275 -5.13 -86.48 68.52
N THR A 276 -4.09 -85.77 68.96
CA THR A 276 -4.19 -84.61 69.87
C THR A 276 -3.81 -83.28 69.22
N PHE A 277 -3.16 -83.32 68.04
CA PHE A 277 -2.72 -82.14 67.31
C PHE A 277 -3.63 -81.90 66.10
N GLN A 278 -4.57 -80.97 66.24
CA GLN A 278 -5.46 -80.58 65.13
C GLN A 278 -4.80 -79.50 64.28
N CYS A 279 -4.76 -79.70 62.97
CA CYS A 279 -4.37 -78.66 62.04
C CYS A 279 -5.39 -77.51 62.04
N GLY A 280 -4.88 -76.28 62.05
CA GLY A 280 -5.69 -75.09 61.86
C GLY A 280 -6.24 -74.99 60.43
N SER A 281 -6.92 -73.88 60.15
CA SER A 281 -7.33 -73.55 58.79
C SER A 281 -6.13 -73.54 57.83
N PRO A 282 -6.28 -73.97 56.58
CA PRO A 282 -5.23 -73.85 55.58
C PRO A 282 -4.79 -72.39 55.36
N PRO A 283 -3.53 -72.14 54.95
CA PRO A 283 -2.98 -70.77 54.78
C PRO A 283 -3.75 -69.88 53.80
N GLY A 284 -4.55 -70.46 52.91
CA GLY A 284 -5.39 -69.72 51.98
C GLY A 284 -6.28 -70.66 51.17
N GLN A 285 -7.14 -70.08 50.31
CA GLN A 285 -8.08 -70.84 49.47
C GLN A 285 -7.40 -71.83 48.51
N CYS A 286 -6.11 -71.65 48.24
CA CYS A 286 -5.30 -72.46 47.33
C CYS A 286 -4.57 -73.64 47.97
N TYR A 287 -4.95 -74.02 49.19
CA TYR A 287 -4.44 -75.21 49.87
C TYR A 287 -5.56 -76.19 50.21
N GLU A 288 -5.23 -77.47 50.21
CA GLU A 288 -6.10 -78.52 50.74
C GLU A 288 -6.16 -78.51 52.28
N GLN A 289 -7.11 -79.25 52.86
CA GLN A 289 -7.18 -79.37 54.33
C GLN A 289 -5.89 -79.98 54.90
N GLY A 290 -5.38 -79.36 55.96
CA GLY A 290 -4.09 -79.72 56.55
C GLY A 290 -4.03 -81.16 57.04
N ARG A 291 -3.01 -81.89 56.59
CA ARG A 291 -2.69 -83.23 57.08
C ARG A 291 -1.57 -83.15 58.11
N CYS A 292 -1.84 -83.65 59.31
CA CYS A 292 -0.81 -83.86 60.31
C CYS A 292 0.12 -85.04 59.91
N VAL A 293 1.43 -84.85 60.09
CA VAL A 293 2.47 -85.88 59.89
C VAL A 293 3.28 -86.04 61.19
N GLU A 294 3.76 -87.25 61.48
CA GLU A 294 4.33 -87.59 62.81
C GLU A 294 5.87 -87.76 62.85
N GLN A 295 6.58 -87.65 61.72
CA GLN A 295 8.03 -87.84 61.67
C GLN A 295 8.70 -86.89 60.66
N PRO A 296 9.87 -86.31 60.96
CA PRO A 296 10.65 -86.46 62.21
C PRO A 296 10.07 -85.70 63.42
N ASP A 297 9.06 -84.87 63.19
CA ASP A 297 8.37 -84.01 64.15
C ASP A 297 6.87 -83.91 63.80
N VAL A 298 6.02 -83.52 64.77
CA VAL A 298 4.57 -83.39 64.56
C VAL A 298 4.25 -82.00 64.04
N HIS A 299 3.89 -81.91 62.76
CA HIS A 299 3.48 -80.65 62.11
C HIS A 299 2.38 -80.88 61.06
N CYS A 300 1.76 -79.79 60.62
CA CYS A 300 0.80 -79.79 59.52
C CYS A 300 1.51 -79.60 58.18
N VAL A 301 1.14 -80.41 57.21
CA VAL A 301 1.46 -80.22 55.80
C VAL A 301 0.16 -79.85 55.07
N TYR A 302 0.23 -78.79 54.29
CA TYR A 302 -0.85 -78.32 53.43
C TYR A 302 -0.39 -78.50 52.00
N ASP A 303 -0.99 -79.44 51.27
CA ASP A 303 -0.70 -79.62 49.84
C ASP A 303 -1.38 -78.46 49.07
N PRO A 304 -0.68 -77.76 48.16
CA PRO A 304 -1.31 -76.76 47.31
C PRO A 304 -2.29 -77.43 46.36
N LYS A 305 -3.42 -76.77 46.12
CA LYS A 305 -4.36 -77.16 45.07
C LYS A 305 -3.68 -77.05 43.71
N THR A 306 -4.12 -77.87 42.75
CA THR A 306 -3.63 -77.82 41.36
C THR A 306 -3.71 -76.42 40.78
N ASP A 307 -2.69 -76.00 40.04
CA ASP A 307 -2.71 -74.73 39.32
C ASP A 307 -3.96 -74.65 38.41
N GLY A 308 -4.63 -73.49 38.40
CA GLY A 308 -5.92 -73.30 37.74
C GLY A 308 -7.14 -73.70 38.56
N SER A 309 -6.98 -74.16 39.82
CA SER A 309 -8.12 -74.35 40.73
C SER A 309 -8.75 -73.00 41.07
N SER A 310 -10.09 -72.92 41.06
CA SER A 310 -10.83 -71.69 41.40
C SER A 310 -10.60 -71.29 42.86
N CYS A 311 -10.36 -70.00 43.06
CA CYS A 311 -10.30 -69.34 44.37
C CYS A 311 -10.98 -67.97 44.27
N ASP A 312 -10.74 -67.10 45.25
CA ASP A 312 -11.16 -65.70 45.29
C ASP A 312 -10.02 -64.97 46.05
N ASP A 313 -9.37 -64.00 45.40
CA ASP A 313 -8.22 -63.28 45.97
C ASP A 313 -8.63 -62.10 46.86
N GLY A 314 -9.92 -61.77 46.88
CA GLY A 314 -10.52 -60.69 47.64
C GLY A 314 -10.48 -59.33 46.94
N ASP A 315 -9.86 -59.21 45.77
CA ASP A 315 -9.91 -58.00 44.95
C ASP A 315 -11.13 -58.04 44.02
N ALA A 316 -12.07 -57.11 44.20
CA ALA A 316 -13.20 -57.00 43.28
C ALA A 316 -12.78 -56.63 41.85
N CYS A 317 -11.57 -56.11 41.67
CA CYS A 317 -10.99 -55.65 40.40
C CYS A 317 -10.13 -56.70 39.68
N THR A 318 -10.12 -57.94 40.15
CA THR A 318 -9.63 -59.11 39.40
C THR A 318 -10.82 -59.96 38.90
N LYS A 319 -10.54 -60.82 37.91
CA LYS A 319 -11.50 -61.79 37.36
C LYS A 319 -10.84 -63.14 37.07
N ASN A 320 -11.62 -64.20 37.22
CA ASN A 320 -11.21 -65.59 36.97
C ASN A 320 -10.06 -66.06 37.89
N ASP A 321 -10.18 -65.72 39.17
CA ASP A 321 -9.17 -65.96 40.20
C ASP A 321 -8.83 -67.45 40.30
N SER A 322 -7.53 -67.72 40.19
CA SER A 322 -7.05 -69.08 40.09
C SER A 322 -5.78 -69.27 40.90
N CYS A 323 -5.66 -70.46 41.46
CA CYS A 323 -4.48 -70.85 42.20
C CYS A 323 -3.29 -70.99 41.25
N LYS A 324 -2.16 -70.37 41.62
CA LYS A 324 -0.87 -70.55 40.97
C LYS A 324 0.20 -70.66 42.05
N ALA A 325 0.85 -71.82 42.14
CA ALA A 325 1.87 -72.13 43.14
C ALA A 325 1.44 -71.83 44.61
N GLY A 326 0.15 -72.04 44.93
CA GLY A 326 -0.41 -71.81 46.27
C GLY A 326 -0.86 -70.38 46.58
N VAL A 327 -0.65 -69.42 45.65
CA VAL A 327 -1.22 -68.06 45.73
C VAL A 327 -2.52 -68.01 44.93
N CYS A 328 -3.52 -67.30 45.43
CA CYS A 328 -4.70 -66.95 44.64
C CYS A 328 -4.47 -65.60 43.96
N ALA A 329 -4.68 -65.52 42.66
CA ALA A 329 -4.65 -64.28 41.91
C ALA A 329 -5.56 -64.38 40.66
N GLY A 330 -6.29 -63.32 40.35
CA GLY A 330 -7.06 -63.18 39.11
C GLY A 330 -6.38 -62.35 38.03
N THR A 331 -7.10 -62.17 36.92
CA THR A 331 -6.71 -61.29 35.82
C THR A 331 -7.28 -59.89 36.08
N PRO A 332 -6.47 -58.81 36.08
CA PRO A 332 -6.98 -57.45 36.31
C PRO A 332 -8.09 -57.05 35.33
N ILE A 333 -9.09 -56.31 35.82
CA ILE A 333 -10.09 -55.66 34.98
C ILE A 333 -9.45 -54.46 34.27
N VAL A 334 -9.27 -54.58 32.96
CA VAL A 334 -8.82 -53.47 32.11
C VAL A 334 -10.01 -52.55 31.80
N CYS A 335 -9.79 -51.24 31.96
CA CYS A 335 -10.80 -50.19 31.78
C CYS A 335 -10.39 -49.24 30.63
N ASP A 336 -10.24 -49.82 29.44
CA ASP A 336 -9.86 -49.14 28.18
C ASP A 336 -11.05 -48.76 27.29
N THR A 337 -12.28 -49.12 27.71
CA THR A 337 -13.51 -49.00 26.93
C THR A 337 -14.47 -48.03 27.64
N PRO A 338 -14.26 -46.70 27.53
CA PRO A 338 -15.13 -45.70 28.13
C PRO A 338 -16.53 -45.69 27.52
N PRO A 339 -17.53 -45.11 28.22
CA PRO A 339 -18.85 -44.87 27.65
C PRO A 339 -18.78 -43.92 26.44
N VAL A 340 -19.73 -44.04 25.52
CA VAL A 340 -19.84 -43.13 24.38
C VAL A 340 -20.16 -41.69 24.84
N PRO A 341 -19.61 -40.66 24.18
CA PRO A 341 -19.99 -39.28 24.44
C PRO A 341 -21.50 -39.05 24.29
N HIS A 342 -22.05 -38.11 25.05
CA HIS A 342 -23.46 -37.73 24.96
C HIS A 342 -23.67 -36.26 25.31
N CYS A 343 -24.84 -35.72 24.96
CA CYS A 343 -25.23 -34.36 25.31
C CYS A 343 -26.04 -34.32 26.62
N ASP A 344 -25.69 -33.39 27.50
CA ASP A 344 -26.49 -32.99 28.68
C ASP A 344 -26.86 -31.51 28.55
N GLY A 345 -27.99 -31.25 27.90
CA GLY A 345 -28.33 -29.92 27.40
C GLY A 345 -27.31 -29.45 26.35
N ASP A 346 -26.78 -28.24 26.54
CA ASP A 346 -25.74 -27.65 25.69
C ASP A 346 -24.32 -28.12 26.03
N TYR A 347 -24.16 -29.11 26.93
CA TYR A 347 -22.84 -29.66 27.27
C TYR A 347 -22.58 -30.97 26.51
N SER A 348 -21.41 -31.06 25.88
CA SER A 348 -20.81 -32.35 25.50
C SER A 348 -20.19 -32.97 26.75
N VAL A 349 -20.61 -34.20 27.06
CA VAL A 349 -20.08 -35.03 28.14
C VAL A 349 -19.22 -36.13 27.52
N THR A 350 -17.92 -36.06 27.77
CA THR A 350 -16.93 -37.05 27.36
C THR A 350 -16.29 -37.71 28.58
N TYR A 351 -15.55 -38.80 28.36
CA TYR A 351 -14.93 -39.60 29.39
C TYR A 351 -13.43 -39.74 29.13
N ASP A 352 -12.62 -39.85 30.18
CA ASP A 352 -11.19 -40.16 30.04
C ASP A 352 -10.97 -41.48 29.27
N ALA A 353 -9.91 -41.53 28.47
CA ALA A 353 -9.57 -42.71 27.66
C ALA A 353 -9.12 -43.93 28.48
N GLN A 354 -8.81 -43.74 29.76
CA GLN A 354 -8.47 -44.79 30.72
C GLN A 354 -9.31 -44.60 31.99
N GLY A 355 -10.02 -45.63 32.39
CA GLY A 355 -10.77 -45.67 33.64
C GLY A 355 -10.00 -46.38 34.75
N THR A 356 -10.46 -46.22 35.98
CA THR A 356 -10.01 -47.00 37.14
C THR A 356 -11.07 -48.05 37.48
N CYS A 357 -10.64 -49.26 37.84
CA CYS A 357 -11.57 -50.20 38.44
C CYS A 357 -11.83 -49.83 39.91
N VAL A 358 -13.09 -49.79 40.31
CA VAL A 358 -13.55 -49.61 41.69
C VAL A 358 -14.71 -50.58 41.92
N ASP A 359 -14.67 -51.36 43.00
CA ASP A 359 -15.70 -52.35 43.36
C ASP A 359 -16.12 -53.27 42.18
N GLY A 360 -15.15 -53.66 41.36
CA GLY A 360 -15.34 -54.55 40.19
C GLY A 360 -16.01 -53.93 38.97
N SER A 361 -16.20 -52.61 38.97
CA SER A 361 -16.74 -51.82 37.85
C SER A 361 -15.72 -50.80 37.36
N CYS A 362 -15.70 -50.51 36.06
CA CYS A 362 -14.86 -49.44 35.50
C CYS A 362 -15.52 -48.08 35.73
N HIS A 363 -14.81 -47.19 36.42
CA HIS A 363 -15.16 -45.80 36.62
C HIS A 363 -14.28 -44.91 35.73
N TYR A 364 -14.89 -43.94 35.07
CA TYR A 364 -14.22 -42.98 34.19
C TYR A 364 -14.59 -41.56 34.66
N ASN A 365 -13.64 -40.63 34.63
CA ASN A 365 -13.94 -39.24 34.98
C ASN A 365 -14.76 -38.59 33.85
N GLU A 366 -15.76 -37.77 34.21
CA GLU A 366 -16.56 -36.99 33.25
C GLU A 366 -15.89 -35.65 32.95
N ASN A 367 -15.58 -35.42 31.67
CA ASN A 367 -15.17 -34.13 31.15
C ASN A 367 -16.38 -33.45 30.49
N ARG A 368 -16.81 -32.30 31.05
CA ARG A 368 -17.98 -31.56 30.60
C ARG A 368 -17.57 -30.27 29.92
N ARG A 369 -17.86 -30.15 28.63
CA ARG A 369 -17.56 -28.97 27.80
C ARG A 369 -18.86 -28.29 27.36
N LEU A 370 -19.01 -26.99 27.62
CA LEU A 370 -20.10 -26.20 27.07
C LEU A 370 -19.91 -26.04 25.55
N CYS A 371 -20.97 -26.31 24.79
CA CYS A 371 -21.00 -26.18 23.34
C CYS A 371 -21.76 -24.92 22.95
N GLU A 372 -21.03 -23.87 22.59
CA GLU A 372 -21.57 -22.54 22.25
C GLU A 372 -22.58 -22.57 21.08
N PHE A 373 -22.40 -23.51 20.15
CA PHE A 373 -23.28 -23.76 18.99
C PHE A 373 -24.15 -25.02 19.16
N GLY A 374 -24.37 -25.45 20.40
CA GLY A 374 -25.12 -26.64 20.76
C GLY A 374 -24.33 -27.95 20.61
N CYS A 375 -24.84 -29.01 21.23
CA CYS A 375 -24.28 -30.35 21.19
C CYS A 375 -25.05 -31.21 20.17
N ASP A 376 -24.34 -31.98 19.34
CA ASP A 376 -24.95 -32.92 18.40
C ASP A 376 -25.48 -34.15 19.13
N GLY A 377 -26.80 -34.31 19.16
CA GLY A 377 -27.47 -35.45 19.79
C GLY A 377 -27.17 -36.82 19.16
N GLN A 378 -26.42 -36.90 18.06
CA GLN A 378 -25.98 -38.17 17.44
C GLN A 378 -24.55 -38.55 17.84
N SER A 379 -23.59 -37.62 17.79
CA SER A 379 -22.19 -37.87 18.17
C SER A 379 -21.85 -37.58 19.64
N GLY A 380 -22.68 -36.81 20.34
CA GLY A 380 -22.41 -36.36 21.71
C GLY A 380 -21.33 -35.28 21.83
N LEU A 381 -20.91 -34.71 20.69
CA LEU A 381 -19.85 -33.70 20.61
C LEU A 381 -20.43 -32.30 20.34
N CYS A 382 -19.65 -31.25 20.59
CA CYS A 382 -20.04 -29.90 20.22
C CYS A 382 -20.10 -29.73 18.70
N ASN A 383 -21.14 -29.07 18.20
CA ASN A 383 -21.15 -28.56 16.83
C ASN A 383 -20.00 -27.57 16.64
N GLY A 384 -19.41 -27.56 15.44
CA GLY A 384 -18.52 -26.47 15.02
C GLY A 384 -19.30 -25.15 14.89
N ASP A 385 -18.59 -24.03 14.86
CA ASP A 385 -19.20 -22.74 14.54
C ASP A 385 -19.81 -22.80 13.13
N PRO A 386 -21.12 -22.56 12.94
CA PRO A 386 -21.74 -22.53 11.63
C PRO A 386 -21.15 -21.49 10.66
N CYS A 387 -20.39 -20.53 11.17
CA CYS A 387 -19.72 -19.48 10.41
C CYS A 387 -18.22 -19.75 10.17
N ASP A 388 -17.65 -20.84 10.67
CA ASP A 388 -16.27 -21.22 10.39
C ASP A 388 -16.10 -21.54 8.89
N GLY A 389 -15.23 -20.80 8.20
CA GLY A 389 -15.07 -20.88 6.74
C GLY A 389 -16.16 -20.20 5.89
N VAL A 390 -17.07 -19.41 6.48
CA VAL A 390 -18.06 -18.61 5.73
C VAL A 390 -17.51 -17.23 5.43
N ASP A 391 -17.07 -17.01 4.18
CA ASP A 391 -16.58 -15.71 3.72
C ASP A 391 -17.74 -14.75 3.37
N CYS A 392 -17.79 -13.62 4.08
CA CYS A 392 -18.73 -12.52 3.86
C CYS A 392 -18.05 -11.22 3.38
N SER A 393 -16.84 -11.31 2.82
CA SER A 393 -16.10 -10.18 2.24
C SER A 393 -16.85 -9.52 1.07
N THR A 394 -17.49 -10.33 0.22
CA THR A 394 -18.12 -9.90 -1.03
C THR A 394 -19.64 -9.88 -0.92
N ALA A 395 -20.25 -8.72 -1.09
CA ALA A 395 -21.70 -8.53 -1.09
C ALA A 395 -22.35 -8.81 -2.46
N PRO A 396 -23.68 -8.99 -2.51
CA PRO A 396 -24.39 -9.07 -3.78
C PRO A 396 -24.27 -7.77 -4.59
N PRO A 397 -24.26 -7.83 -5.94
CA PRO A 397 -24.30 -6.64 -6.78
C PRO A 397 -25.52 -5.75 -6.45
N PRO A 398 -25.40 -4.41 -6.58
CA PRO A 398 -26.51 -3.50 -6.37
C PRO A 398 -27.73 -3.83 -7.24
N VAL A 399 -28.93 -3.66 -6.71
CA VAL A 399 -30.19 -4.00 -7.38
C VAL A 399 -31.18 -2.85 -7.40
N CYS A 400 -31.99 -2.77 -8.45
CA CYS A 400 -33.08 -1.80 -8.55
C CYS A 400 -34.40 -2.40 -8.05
N ASN A 401 -35.08 -1.71 -7.15
CA ASN A 401 -36.45 -2.01 -6.72
C ASN A 401 -37.36 -0.84 -7.11
N GLY A 402 -37.90 -0.90 -8.34
CA GLY A 402 -38.54 0.26 -8.97
C GLY A 402 -37.51 1.37 -9.23
N ASP A 403 -37.84 2.60 -8.87
CA ASP A 403 -36.95 3.76 -9.01
C ASP A 403 -35.91 3.89 -7.86
N THR A 404 -35.84 2.92 -6.95
CA THR A 404 -34.90 2.93 -5.82
C THR A 404 -33.76 1.95 -6.06
N LEU A 405 -32.53 2.45 -6.06
CA LEU A 405 -31.30 1.65 -6.00
C LEU A 405 -31.09 1.13 -4.57
N ILE A 406 -30.75 -0.15 -4.45
CA ILE A 406 -30.35 -0.82 -3.22
C ILE A 406 -28.88 -1.23 -3.35
N THR A 407 -28.05 -0.78 -2.42
CA THR A 407 -26.62 -1.06 -2.33
C THR A 407 -26.30 -1.71 -1.00
N TYR A 408 -25.48 -2.76 -1.01
CA TYR A 408 -25.08 -3.52 0.17
C TYR A 408 -23.75 -3.01 0.72
N GLN A 409 -23.57 -3.07 2.04
CA GLN A 409 -22.32 -2.73 2.73
C GLN A 409 -21.41 -3.95 2.82
N GLU A 410 -20.10 -3.76 2.68
CA GLU A 410 -19.06 -4.78 2.83
C GLU A 410 -18.12 -4.43 3.98
N PRO A 411 -17.64 -5.41 4.78
CA PRO A 411 -18.02 -6.82 4.78
C PRO A 411 -19.38 -7.09 5.44
N GLY A 412 -20.01 -8.20 5.08
CA GLY A 412 -21.22 -8.70 5.75
C GLY A 412 -20.94 -9.43 7.06
N THR A 413 -22.00 -9.72 7.82
CA THR A 413 -21.93 -10.50 9.07
C THR A 413 -22.48 -11.91 8.85
N CYS A 414 -21.74 -12.95 9.21
CA CYS A 414 -22.28 -14.31 9.17
C CYS A 414 -23.27 -14.53 10.33
N VAL A 415 -24.46 -15.04 10.01
CA VAL A 415 -25.48 -15.43 10.99
C VAL A 415 -26.06 -16.78 10.59
N GLY A 416 -25.77 -17.82 11.39
CA GLY A 416 -26.30 -19.17 11.14
C GLY A 416 -25.79 -19.83 9.85
N GLY A 417 -24.54 -19.54 9.46
CA GLY A 417 -23.91 -20.07 8.25
C GLY A 417 -24.30 -19.36 6.95
N ALA A 418 -24.91 -18.18 7.03
CA ALA A 418 -25.22 -17.34 5.87
C ALA A 418 -24.81 -15.88 6.10
N CYS A 419 -24.31 -15.22 5.06
CA CYS A 419 -23.92 -13.82 5.13
C CYS A 419 -25.14 -12.89 5.10
N ASN A 420 -25.22 -12.02 6.09
CA ASN A 420 -26.20 -10.95 6.24
C ASN A 420 -25.50 -9.61 5.99
N PHE A 421 -25.90 -8.92 4.92
CA PHE A 421 -25.35 -7.62 4.52
C PHE A 421 -26.34 -6.51 4.85
N GLU A 422 -25.90 -5.47 5.56
CA GLU A 422 -26.69 -4.24 5.68
C GLU A 422 -26.82 -3.57 4.31
N TYR A 423 -27.92 -2.84 4.09
CA TYR A 423 -28.16 -2.17 2.82
C TYR A 423 -28.61 -0.72 3.00
N THR A 424 -28.15 0.13 2.11
CA THR A 424 -28.62 1.50 1.94
C THR A 424 -29.56 1.58 0.74
N THR A 425 -30.37 2.64 0.68
CA THR A 425 -31.30 2.87 -0.44
C THR A 425 -31.18 4.29 -0.96
N GLN A 426 -31.14 4.45 -2.28
CA GLN A 426 -31.06 5.73 -2.97
C GLN A 426 -32.22 5.84 -3.97
N PHE A 427 -33.00 6.91 -3.87
CA PHE A 427 -34.05 7.20 -4.84
C PHE A 427 -33.44 7.81 -6.11
N CYS A 428 -33.66 7.18 -7.26
CA CYS A 428 -33.15 7.61 -8.55
C CYS A 428 -34.19 8.48 -9.27
N THR A 429 -33.97 9.79 -9.33
CA THR A 429 -34.91 10.77 -9.91
C THR A 429 -35.33 10.47 -11.35
N PHE A 430 -34.46 9.80 -12.13
CA PHE A 430 -34.69 9.42 -13.53
C PHE A 430 -34.88 7.90 -13.71
N GLY A 431 -35.20 7.18 -12.64
CA GLY A 431 -35.37 5.73 -12.58
C GLY A 431 -34.06 4.98 -12.34
N CYS A 432 -34.18 3.69 -11.99
CA CYS A 432 -33.05 2.78 -11.74
C CYS A 432 -33.06 1.64 -12.77
N ALA A 433 -31.90 1.31 -13.33
CA ALA A 433 -31.73 0.15 -14.20
C ALA A 433 -30.36 -0.51 -13.99
N ASN A 434 -30.29 -1.85 -14.10
CA ASN A 434 -29.05 -2.62 -14.04
C ASN A 434 -28.14 -2.36 -12.81
N GLY A 435 -28.73 -2.01 -11.66
CA GLY A 435 -27.96 -1.73 -10.44
C GLY A 435 -27.34 -0.33 -10.38
N VAL A 436 -27.79 0.61 -11.22
CA VAL A 436 -27.38 2.02 -11.17
C VAL A 436 -28.59 2.95 -11.31
N CYS A 437 -28.50 4.16 -10.74
CA CYS A 437 -29.43 5.23 -11.08
C CYS A 437 -29.16 5.71 -12.51
N ASN A 438 -30.22 5.96 -13.29
CA ASN A 438 -30.09 6.62 -14.58
C ASN A 438 -29.59 8.06 -14.37
N PRO A 439 -28.61 8.54 -15.17
CA PRO A 439 -28.18 9.94 -15.14
C PRO A 439 -29.29 10.87 -15.63
N ASP A 440 -29.16 12.18 -15.37
CA ASP A 440 -30.10 13.17 -15.91
C ASP A 440 -30.01 13.16 -17.45
N PRO A 441 -31.13 12.94 -18.18
CA PRO A 441 -31.13 12.95 -19.64
C PRO A 441 -30.63 14.25 -20.29
N CYS A 442 -30.53 15.34 -19.54
CA CYS A 442 -30.03 16.64 -19.99
C CYS A 442 -28.63 17.01 -19.45
N GLU A 443 -27.99 16.16 -18.62
CA GLU A 443 -26.61 16.37 -18.20
C GLU A 443 -25.66 16.24 -19.40
N GLY A 444 -24.82 17.26 -19.62
CA GLY A 444 -23.95 17.35 -20.79
C GLY A 444 -24.64 17.74 -22.12
N VAL A 445 -25.96 17.97 -22.15
CA VAL A 445 -26.68 18.38 -23.37
C VAL A 445 -26.60 19.90 -23.56
N VAL A 446 -25.68 20.34 -24.41
CA VAL A 446 -25.54 21.75 -24.82
C VAL A 446 -26.46 22.06 -26.01
N CYS A 447 -27.27 23.11 -25.90
CA CYS A 447 -28.26 23.52 -26.90
C CYS A 447 -27.91 24.88 -27.55
N ASP A 448 -26.75 24.95 -28.20
CA ASP A 448 -26.20 26.14 -28.87
C ASP A 448 -26.30 26.09 -30.41
N ALA A 449 -26.79 24.99 -30.97
CA ALA A 449 -26.95 24.76 -32.41
C ALA A 449 -28.44 24.76 -32.83
N PRO A 450 -29.08 25.94 -32.97
CA PRO A 450 -30.46 26.04 -33.41
C PRO A 450 -30.66 25.57 -34.87
N PRO A 451 -31.88 25.18 -35.27
CA PRO A 451 -32.24 24.97 -36.66
C PRO A 451 -32.02 26.24 -37.50
N ALA A 452 -31.67 26.07 -38.77
CA ALA A 452 -31.54 27.19 -39.70
C ALA A 452 -32.88 27.90 -39.93
N ASP A 453 -32.83 29.23 -40.01
CA ASP A 453 -34.00 30.08 -40.28
C ASP A 453 -34.71 29.71 -41.59
N VAL A 454 -36.04 29.76 -41.58
CA VAL A 454 -36.86 29.34 -42.71
C VAL A 454 -37.91 30.39 -43.08
N CYS A 455 -38.04 30.69 -44.37
CA CYS A 455 -39.12 31.53 -44.87
C CYS A 455 -40.45 30.79 -44.73
N GLU A 456 -41.28 31.17 -43.76
CA GLU A 456 -42.61 30.59 -43.57
C GLU A 456 -43.58 31.00 -44.69
N ASN A 457 -43.37 32.19 -45.28
CA ASN A 457 -43.98 32.61 -46.53
C ASN A 457 -43.11 33.65 -47.24
N SER A 458 -43.56 34.14 -48.40
CA SER A 458 -42.84 35.10 -49.24
C SER A 458 -42.49 36.44 -48.57
N SER A 459 -43.04 36.72 -47.38
CA SER A 459 -42.87 37.97 -46.65
C SER A 459 -42.47 37.79 -45.18
N GLN A 460 -42.30 36.55 -44.69
CA GLN A 460 -42.02 36.29 -43.28
C GLN A 460 -40.95 35.21 -43.10
N LEU A 461 -39.94 35.51 -42.28
CA LEU A 461 -38.88 34.62 -41.87
C LEU A 461 -39.15 34.12 -40.44
N ARG A 462 -39.10 32.81 -40.23
CA ARG A 462 -39.06 32.21 -38.89
C ARG A 462 -37.60 32.15 -38.45
N HIS A 463 -37.28 32.93 -37.43
CA HIS A 463 -35.96 33.03 -36.81
C HIS A 463 -35.96 32.25 -35.48
N TYR A 464 -34.94 31.44 -35.24
CA TYR A 464 -34.77 30.68 -33.99
C TYR A 464 -33.80 31.38 -33.04
N ASP A 465 -34.10 31.36 -31.74
CA ASP A 465 -33.20 31.94 -30.73
C ASP A 465 -31.89 31.12 -30.63
N PRO A 466 -30.74 31.76 -30.39
CA PRO A 466 -29.42 31.11 -30.45
C PRO A 466 -29.15 30.10 -29.32
N ILE A 467 -30.01 30.04 -28.30
CA ILE A 467 -29.87 29.13 -27.16
C ILE A 467 -31.22 28.42 -26.94
N GLY A 468 -31.19 27.09 -26.94
CA GLY A 468 -32.34 26.23 -26.67
C GLY A 468 -32.38 25.72 -25.22
N GLN A 469 -33.49 25.05 -24.88
CA GLN A 469 -33.69 24.34 -23.62
C GLN A 469 -33.74 22.83 -23.86
N CYS A 470 -33.00 22.05 -23.07
CA CYS A 470 -33.10 20.59 -23.10
C CYS A 470 -34.38 20.11 -22.41
N SER A 471 -35.08 19.17 -23.03
CA SER A 471 -36.19 18.43 -22.41
C SER A 471 -36.14 16.97 -22.88
N GLY A 472 -36.02 16.03 -21.94
CA GLY A 472 -35.93 14.60 -22.25
C GLY A 472 -34.73 14.23 -23.15
N GLY A 473 -33.59 14.91 -22.97
CA GLY A 473 -32.39 14.71 -23.80
C GLY A 473 -32.47 15.26 -25.22
N SER A 474 -33.44 16.13 -25.51
CA SER A 474 -33.57 16.80 -26.81
C SER A 474 -33.66 18.32 -26.65
N CYS A 475 -32.91 19.06 -27.48
CA CYS A 475 -32.93 20.51 -27.49
C CYS A 475 -34.19 21.08 -28.17
N THR A 476 -34.80 22.07 -27.54
CA THR A 476 -35.96 22.82 -28.06
C THR A 476 -35.63 24.30 -28.13
N TYR A 477 -35.91 24.96 -29.26
CA TYR A 477 -35.50 26.34 -29.51
C TYR A 477 -36.74 27.24 -29.64
N PRO A 478 -36.83 28.35 -28.88
CA PRO A 478 -37.82 29.40 -29.13
C PRO A 478 -37.69 29.95 -30.56
N SER A 479 -38.78 30.45 -31.13
CA SER A 479 -38.75 31.11 -32.46
C SER A 479 -39.74 32.25 -32.60
N GLN A 480 -39.39 33.21 -33.44
CA GLN A 480 -40.18 34.41 -33.74
C GLN A 480 -40.33 34.62 -35.25
N LEU A 481 -41.32 35.43 -35.65
CA LEU A 481 -41.59 35.74 -37.06
C LEU A 481 -41.20 37.17 -37.41
N VAL A 482 -40.22 37.32 -38.30
CA VAL A 482 -39.69 38.58 -38.80
C VAL A 482 -40.32 38.92 -40.14
N ASN A 483 -40.88 40.12 -40.29
CA ASN A 483 -41.50 40.57 -41.54
C ASN A 483 -40.43 41.14 -42.50
N CYS A 484 -40.29 40.55 -43.68
CA CYS A 484 -39.32 40.94 -44.70
C CYS A 484 -39.95 41.90 -45.74
N THR A 485 -39.66 43.20 -45.64
CA THR A 485 -40.25 44.26 -46.49
C THR A 485 -40.05 44.06 -48.00
N TYR A 486 -38.93 43.45 -48.42
CA TYR A 486 -38.59 43.19 -49.83
C TYR A 486 -38.68 41.69 -50.19
N GLY A 487 -39.41 40.93 -49.37
CA GLY A 487 -39.59 39.49 -49.50
C GLY A 487 -38.56 38.64 -48.76
N CYS A 488 -38.90 37.38 -48.54
CA CYS A 488 -38.04 36.36 -47.92
C CYS A 488 -37.62 35.32 -48.96
N SER A 489 -36.33 34.98 -49.02
CA SER A 489 -35.85 33.84 -49.82
C SER A 489 -34.59 33.22 -49.18
N ASN A 490 -34.41 31.90 -49.38
CA ASN A 490 -33.24 31.15 -48.88
C ASN A 490 -32.92 31.33 -47.37
N GLY A 491 -33.94 31.50 -46.52
CA GLY A 491 -33.74 31.68 -45.08
C GLY A 491 -33.29 33.10 -44.67
N ALA A 492 -33.44 34.10 -45.53
CA ALA A 492 -33.12 35.49 -45.22
C ALA A 492 -34.15 36.48 -45.78
N CYS A 493 -34.23 37.67 -45.17
CA CYS A 493 -34.93 38.82 -45.77
C CYS A 493 -34.07 39.47 -46.87
N ASN A 494 -34.68 39.78 -48.01
CA ASN A 494 -33.99 40.44 -49.12
C ASN A 494 -33.66 41.91 -48.78
N ALA A 495 -32.48 42.39 -49.23
CA ALA A 495 -32.04 43.78 -49.12
C ALA A 495 -31.93 44.46 -50.50
N CYS A 496 -31.83 45.80 -50.54
CA CYS A 496 -31.74 46.58 -51.78
C CYS A 496 -30.69 47.71 -51.64
N THR A 497 -29.73 47.77 -52.58
CA THR A 497 -28.61 48.74 -52.60
C THR A 497 -28.19 49.05 -54.05
N PRO A 498 -27.98 50.32 -54.45
CA PRO A 498 -27.51 50.69 -55.80
C PRO A 498 -26.02 50.33 -56.03
N ASP A 499 -25.63 50.00 -57.26
CA ASP A 499 -24.23 49.67 -57.62
C ASP A 499 -23.68 50.51 -58.80
N CYS A 500 -22.90 51.54 -58.44
CA CYS A 500 -22.17 52.40 -59.37
C CYS A 500 -20.77 51.88 -59.77
N PHE A 501 -20.35 50.67 -59.38
CA PHE A 501 -18.97 50.22 -59.60
C PHE A 501 -18.61 50.13 -61.10
N ARG A 502 -17.55 50.85 -61.49
CA ARG A 502 -16.98 50.96 -62.86
C ARG A 502 -17.80 51.70 -63.94
N LYS A 503 -18.90 52.37 -63.61
CA LYS A 503 -19.68 53.21 -64.55
C LYS A 503 -19.25 54.69 -64.46
N CYS A 504 -19.17 55.39 -65.59
CA CYS A 504 -19.00 56.86 -65.64
C CYS A 504 -20.03 57.52 -66.58
N GLY A 505 -20.46 58.75 -66.26
CA GLY A 505 -21.26 59.59 -67.16
C GLY A 505 -22.78 59.38 -67.11
N GLY A 506 -23.39 59.27 -65.92
CA GLY A 506 -24.85 59.40 -65.74
C GLY A 506 -25.67 58.15 -66.09
N ALA A 507 -25.12 56.95 -65.89
CA ALA A 507 -25.86 55.70 -66.04
C ALA A 507 -26.76 55.42 -64.81
N ASP A 508 -27.97 54.91 -65.07
CA ASP A 508 -28.97 54.45 -64.09
C ASP A 508 -29.04 52.91 -64.11
N ASP A 509 -29.29 52.28 -62.96
CA ASP A 509 -29.39 50.83 -62.78
C ASP A 509 -30.79 50.33 -62.35
N GLY A 510 -31.77 51.23 -62.22
CA GLY A 510 -33.15 50.90 -61.86
C GLY A 510 -33.47 50.95 -60.37
N CYS A 511 -32.49 51.28 -59.51
CA CYS A 511 -32.71 51.52 -58.07
C CYS A 511 -32.92 53.00 -57.71
N GLY A 512 -32.97 53.92 -58.69
CA GLY A 512 -33.47 55.28 -58.50
C GLY A 512 -32.42 56.36 -58.21
N GLY A 513 -31.18 56.22 -58.71
CA GLY A 513 -30.11 57.23 -58.60
C GLY A 513 -29.19 57.26 -59.82
N THR A 514 -28.43 58.34 -59.99
CA THR A 514 -27.50 58.54 -61.13
C THR A 514 -26.03 58.60 -60.69
N CYS A 515 -25.15 57.89 -61.42
CA CYS A 515 -23.71 57.85 -61.14
C CYS A 515 -22.95 58.97 -61.91
N ASP A 516 -22.83 60.16 -61.32
CA ASP A 516 -22.25 61.38 -61.96
C ASP A 516 -20.77 61.69 -61.59
N SER A 517 -20.09 60.80 -60.86
CA SER A 517 -18.73 61.03 -60.36
C SER A 517 -17.62 60.66 -61.38
N PRO A 518 -16.46 61.35 -61.42
CA PRO A 518 -15.32 60.92 -62.23
C PRO A 518 -14.77 59.56 -61.78
N CYS A 519 -14.14 58.83 -62.71
CA CYS A 519 -13.41 57.60 -62.37
C CYS A 519 -12.38 57.89 -61.28
N GLY A 520 -12.32 57.02 -60.27
CA GLY A 520 -11.36 57.15 -59.17
C GLY A 520 -9.91 57.05 -59.66
N SER A 521 -8.98 57.48 -58.81
CA SER A 521 -7.54 57.36 -59.02
C SER A 521 -7.17 55.98 -59.57
N TRP A 522 -6.19 55.93 -60.48
CA TRP A 522 -5.75 54.74 -61.23
C TRP A 522 -6.61 54.30 -62.43
N TYR A 523 -7.70 55.01 -62.73
CA TYR A 523 -8.55 54.72 -63.89
C TYR A 523 -8.89 55.97 -64.71
N TRP A 524 -9.01 55.82 -66.04
CA TRP A 524 -9.52 56.85 -66.95
C TRP A 524 -10.87 56.45 -67.57
N CYS A 525 -11.76 57.42 -67.82
CA CYS A 525 -13.07 57.16 -68.42
C CYS A 525 -12.96 57.08 -69.95
N ASN A 526 -13.31 55.94 -70.52
CA ASN A 526 -13.38 55.70 -71.97
C ASN A 526 -14.83 55.40 -72.36
N GLY A 527 -15.59 56.44 -72.69
CA GLY A 527 -17.04 56.33 -72.92
C GLY A 527 -17.81 56.30 -71.61
N GLN A 528 -18.49 55.18 -71.32
CA GLN A 528 -19.30 54.99 -70.10
C GLN A 528 -18.64 54.07 -69.05
N ALA A 529 -17.37 53.66 -69.27
CA ALA A 529 -16.65 52.74 -68.42
C ALA A 529 -15.25 53.25 -68.04
N CYS A 530 -14.80 52.92 -66.83
CA CYS A 530 -13.46 53.22 -66.33
C CYS A 530 -12.45 52.13 -66.74
N GLN A 531 -11.23 52.51 -67.14
CA GLN A 531 -10.15 51.61 -67.60
C GLN A 531 -8.83 51.85 -66.83
N PRO A 532 -8.07 50.80 -66.45
CA PRO A 532 -6.91 50.91 -65.56
C PRO A 532 -5.66 51.49 -66.24
N CYS A 533 -4.82 52.16 -65.46
CA CYS A 533 -3.58 52.80 -65.89
C CYS A 533 -2.36 51.86 -65.93
N ASN A 534 -2.44 50.73 -66.65
CA ASN A 534 -1.34 49.75 -66.76
C ASN A 534 -0.83 49.48 -68.19
N ASP A 535 -1.26 50.27 -69.18
CA ASP A 535 -0.76 50.18 -70.56
C ASP A 535 0.49 51.05 -70.76
N SER A 536 1.45 50.50 -71.51
CA SER A 536 2.85 50.92 -71.61
C SER A 536 3.12 52.25 -72.32
N GLN A 537 2.09 53.01 -72.74
CA GLN A 537 2.25 54.16 -73.64
C GLN A 537 1.89 55.54 -73.06
N HIS A 538 1.39 55.68 -71.82
CA HIS A 538 1.07 57.00 -71.23
C HIS A 538 1.41 57.13 -69.72
N CYS A 539 2.46 57.89 -69.37
CA CYS A 539 2.51 58.68 -68.12
C CYS A 539 2.34 60.19 -68.43
N GLY A 540 1.56 60.90 -67.63
CA GLY A 540 1.10 62.28 -67.88
C GLY A 540 0.16 62.83 -66.80
N ALA A 541 -0.50 63.97 -67.04
CA ALA A 541 -1.21 64.74 -66.00
C ALA A 541 -2.27 63.97 -65.18
N ASN A 542 -2.85 62.90 -65.73
CA ASN A 542 -3.85 62.05 -65.08
C ASN A 542 -3.35 60.62 -64.77
N CYS A 543 -2.05 60.35 -64.92
CA CYS A 543 -1.42 59.05 -64.64
C CYS A 543 0.07 59.25 -64.30
N VAL A 544 0.40 59.20 -63.00
CA VAL A 544 1.66 59.76 -62.46
C VAL A 544 2.60 58.72 -61.85
N ASP A 545 2.15 57.48 -61.65
CA ASP A 545 2.85 56.47 -60.85
C ASP A 545 3.21 55.20 -61.66
N CYS A 546 4.49 54.83 -61.61
CA CYS A 546 5.11 53.70 -62.32
C CYS A 546 5.31 52.44 -61.45
N THR A 547 4.93 52.47 -60.16
CA THR A 547 5.29 51.43 -59.16
C THR A 547 4.74 50.03 -59.43
N ALA A 548 3.82 49.86 -60.39
CA ALA A 548 3.34 48.55 -60.85
C ALA A 548 4.33 47.80 -61.77
N GLY A 549 5.39 48.46 -62.26
CA GLY A 549 6.46 47.80 -63.01
C GLY A 549 7.43 47.04 -62.08
N PRO A 550 8.03 45.91 -62.51
CA PRO A 550 8.76 45.01 -61.60
C PRO A 550 9.99 45.63 -60.92
N ASN A 551 10.71 46.55 -61.60
CA ASN A 551 12.03 47.02 -61.15
C ASN A 551 12.24 48.56 -61.14
N ASN A 552 11.33 49.34 -61.73
CA ASN A 552 11.54 50.76 -62.04
C ASN A 552 10.39 51.63 -61.51
N ARG A 553 10.64 52.52 -60.53
CA ARG A 553 9.58 53.26 -59.81
C ARG A 553 9.43 54.75 -60.18
N ALA A 554 10.12 55.27 -61.20
CA ALA A 554 10.02 56.68 -61.63
C ALA A 554 9.62 56.85 -63.11
N CYS A 555 8.71 57.77 -63.44
CA CYS A 555 8.42 58.16 -64.84
C CYS A 555 9.54 59.10 -65.36
N VAL A 556 10.30 58.65 -66.35
CA VAL A 556 11.45 59.33 -66.96
C VAL A 556 11.30 59.28 -68.48
N ASN A 557 11.27 60.44 -69.15
CA ASN A 557 11.10 60.54 -70.62
C ASN A 557 9.88 59.77 -71.17
N SER A 558 8.73 59.86 -70.46
CA SER A 558 7.48 59.18 -70.81
C SER A 558 7.52 57.63 -70.77
N ALA A 559 8.49 57.05 -70.06
CA ALA A 559 8.57 55.61 -69.74
C ALA A 559 9.02 55.40 -68.27
N CYS A 560 8.97 54.18 -67.73
CA CYS A 560 9.35 53.90 -66.34
C CYS A 560 10.83 53.50 -66.18
N GLY A 561 11.60 54.20 -65.34
CA GLY A 561 13.04 54.05 -65.07
C GLY A 561 13.43 54.31 -63.60
N CYS A 562 14.71 54.57 -63.33
CA CYS A 562 15.24 55.05 -62.03
C CYS A 562 16.11 56.32 -62.17
N LEU A 563 16.13 57.16 -61.15
CA LEU A 563 17.00 58.36 -61.01
C LEU A 563 17.89 58.30 -59.76
N LYS A 564 17.52 57.50 -58.76
CA LYS A 564 18.25 57.24 -57.50
C LYS A 564 17.98 55.82 -57.01
N ASN A 565 18.81 55.30 -56.10
CA ASN A 565 18.69 53.93 -55.59
C ASN A 565 17.33 53.62 -54.94
N ALA A 566 16.66 54.61 -54.36
CA ALA A 566 15.32 54.46 -53.79
C ALA A 566 14.20 54.22 -54.84
N ASP A 567 14.48 54.39 -56.13
CA ASP A 567 13.53 54.09 -57.20
C ASP A 567 13.66 52.62 -57.70
N CYS A 568 14.53 51.83 -57.05
CA CYS A 568 14.80 50.42 -57.32
C CYS A 568 14.19 49.51 -56.23
N SER A 569 13.87 48.26 -56.57
CA SER A 569 13.42 47.24 -55.61
C SER A 569 14.59 46.68 -54.78
N THR A 570 14.28 46.13 -53.60
CA THR A 570 15.25 45.55 -52.65
C THR A 570 16.21 44.56 -53.31
N GLY A 571 17.50 44.65 -52.96
CA GLY A 571 18.58 43.89 -53.61
C GLY A 571 19.18 44.57 -54.84
N TYR A 572 18.73 45.78 -55.21
CA TYR A 572 19.26 46.56 -56.33
C TYR A 572 19.51 48.06 -55.96
N ILE A 573 20.41 48.70 -56.69
CA ILE A 573 20.86 50.11 -56.66
C ILE A 573 20.77 50.71 -58.07
N CYS A 574 20.55 52.02 -58.21
CA CYS A 574 20.30 52.67 -59.50
C CYS A 574 21.61 53.05 -60.22
N ASN A 575 21.81 52.53 -61.42
CA ASN A 575 22.79 53.04 -62.38
C ASN A 575 22.23 54.30 -63.06
N VAL A 576 22.54 55.46 -62.47
CA VAL A 576 22.07 56.78 -62.92
C VAL A 576 22.52 57.17 -64.33
N SER A 577 23.55 56.51 -64.88
CA SER A 577 24.02 56.71 -66.26
C SER A 577 23.13 56.04 -67.31
N THR A 578 22.36 55.03 -66.93
CA THR A 578 21.43 54.28 -67.81
C THR A 578 20.00 54.24 -67.27
N ASN A 579 19.71 54.99 -66.20
CA ASN A 579 18.43 55.07 -65.52
C ASN A 579 17.79 53.70 -65.20
N SER A 580 18.59 52.71 -64.79
CA SER A 580 18.21 51.29 -64.55
C SER A 580 18.95 50.66 -63.35
N CYS A 581 18.45 49.57 -62.72
CA CYS A 581 18.91 49.05 -61.40
C CYS A 581 19.84 47.78 -61.42
N VAL A 582 20.79 47.57 -60.45
CA VAL A 582 21.81 46.45 -60.28
C VAL A 582 22.23 46.12 -58.79
N PRO A 583 22.86 44.99 -58.36
CA PRO A 583 22.98 44.55 -56.90
C PRO A 583 24.12 45.04 -55.93
N CYS A 584 24.22 44.50 -54.66
CA CYS A 584 25.17 44.91 -53.56
C CYS A 584 25.67 43.82 -52.49
N SER A 585 26.12 44.19 -51.24
CA SER A 585 27.22 43.56 -50.39
C SER A 585 27.06 43.46 -48.79
N PRO A 586 27.88 42.68 -47.98
CA PRO A 586 27.51 41.93 -46.70
C PRO A 586 28.12 42.28 -45.27
N ASN A 587 27.75 41.52 -44.19
CA ASN A 587 28.14 41.59 -42.74
C ASN A 587 28.15 40.22 -41.94
N CYS A 588 28.81 40.08 -40.76
CA CYS A 588 29.14 38.78 -40.10
C CYS A 588 29.20 38.68 -38.53
N GLU A 589 28.22 39.17 -37.76
CA GLU A 589 28.25 39.11 -36.27
C GLU A 589 27.60 37.83 -35.68
N SER A 590 28.18 37.28 -34.60
CA SER A 590 27.72 36.09 -33.82
C SER A 590 27.46 34.79 -34.59
N ARG A 591 28.16 34.56 -35.72
CA ARG A 591 28.00 33.36 -36.57
C ARG A 591 29.32 32.66 -36.83
N CYS A 592 29.29 31.33 -36.80
CA CYS A 592 30.41 30.43 -37.09
C CYS A 592 30.09 29.47 -38.24
N GLY A 593 31.07 28.71 -38.73
CA GLY A 593 30.86 27.68 -39.75
C GLY A 593 30.66 28.17 -41.20
N GLY A 594 31.01 29.42 -41.54
CA GLY A 594 31.17 29.86 -42.94
C GLY A 594 29.89 30.23 -43.70
N VAL A 595 28.79 30.55 -43.01
CA VAL A 595 27.49 30.94 -43.58
C VAL A 595 27.54 32.37 -44.17
N ASP A 596 26.87 32.59 -45.30
CA ASP A 596 26.71 33.89 -46.00
C ASP A 596 25.43 34.61 -45.55
N ASP A 597 25.46 35.94 -45.40
CA ASP A 597 24.35 36.75 -44.89
C ASP A 597 23.36 37.21 -45.99
N GLY A 598 23.61 36.83 -47.24
CA GLY A 598 22.77 37.15 -48.39
C GLY A 598 23.32 38.27 -49.27
N CYS A 599 24.49 38.82 -48.94
CA CYS A 599 25.18 39.78 -49.81
C CYS A 599 26.64 39.39 -50.18
N GLY A 600 27.04 38.12 -49.99
CA GLY A 600 28.19 37.53 -50.70
C GLY A 600 29.52 37.52 -49.95
N GLY A 601 29.53 37.11 -48.68
CA GLY A 601 30.75 37.00 -47.86
C GLY A 601 30.62 35.95 -46.75
N GLN A 602 31.72 35.26 -46.40
CA GLN A 602 31.70 34.15 -45.43
C GLN A 602 32.24 34.59 -44.06
N CYS A 603 31.55 34.18 -43.00
CA CYS A 603 31.99 34.42 -41.61
C CYS A 603 33.06 33.40 -41.16
N PRO A 604 33.83 33.68 -40.08
CA PRO A 604 34.87 32.78 -39.59
C PRO A 604 34.38 31.37 -39.20
N ILE A 605 35.30 30.41 -39.15
CA ILE A 605 34.98 29.03 -38.78
C ILE A 605 34.89 28.86 -37.25
N ASP A 606 35.80 29.50 -36.50
CA ASP A 606 35.97 29.32 -35.06
C ASP A 606 35.31 30.43 -34.22
N CYS A 607 34.85 30.06 -33.01
CA CYS A 607 34.25 30.96 -32.02
C CYS A 607 35.29 31.62 -31.08
N PRO A 608 34.93 32.68 -30.35
CA PRO A 608 35.76 33.28 -29.30
C PRO A 608 36.09 32.31 -28.15
N SER A 609 37.16 32.59 -27.41
CA SER A 609 37.58 31.79 -26.25
C SER A 609 36.50 31.76 -25.17
N GLY A 610 36.06 30.57 -24.77
CA GLY A 610 34.96 30.34 -23.81
C GLY A 610 33.63 29.94 -24.47
N GLU A 611 33.57 29.91 -25.81
CA GLU A 611 32.40 29.50 -26.58
C GLU A 611 32.75 28.39 -27.59
N TRP A 612 31.77 27.53 -27.88
CA TRP A 612 31.85 26.49 -28.92
C TRP A 612 30.81 26.72 -30.02
N CYS A 613 31.08 26.22 -31.24
CA CYS A 613 30.19 26.40 -32.39
C CYS A 613 29.11 25.32 -32.43
N ASP A 614 27.89 25.65 -31.99
CA ASP A 614 26.71 24.80 -32.12
C ASP A 614 25.89 25.23 -33.35
N ASN A 615 25.80 24.37 -34.36
CA ASN A 615 24.94 24.55 -35.53
C ASN A 615 24.99 25.98 -36.13
N THR A 616 26.20 26.50 -36.34
CA THR A 616 26.54 27.84 -36.90
C THR A 616 26.38 29.06 -35.97
N VAL A 617 26.10 28.84 -34.68
CA VAL A 617 26.04 29.88 -33.64
C VAL A 617 27.02 29.56 -32.50
N CYS A 618 27.69 30.57 -31.94
CA CYS A 618 28.57 30.37 -30.78
C CYS A 618 27.77 30.29 -29.47
N LYS A 619 28.11 29.33 -28.59
CA LYS A 619 27.44 29.07 -27.30
C LYS A 619 28.45 28.87 -26.16
N PRO A 620 28.10 29.23 -24.91
CA PRO A 620 28.97 29.06 -23.74
C PRO A 620 29.18 27.60 -23.32
N CYS A 621 30.28 27.34 -22.60
CA CYS A 621 30.71 26.05 -22.06
C CYS A 621 30.13 25.76 -20.65
N ASN A 622 28.83 25.51 -20.52
CA ASN A 622 28.19 25.34 -19.20
C ASN A 622 27.11 24.23 -19.08
N GLU A 623 26.95 23.38 -20.11
CA GLU A 623 25.99 22.27 -20.10
C GLU A 623 26.72 20.89 -20.00
N PRO A 624 26.05 19.81 -19.53
CA PRO A 624 26.70 18.50 -19.33
C PRO A 624 27.28 17.85 -20.60
N ALA A 625 26.83 18.29 -21.78
CA ALA A 625 27.22 17.74 -23.07
C ALA A 625 28.35 18.57 -23.71
N HIS A 626 29.52 17.92 -23.90
CA HIS A 626 30.74 18.39 -24.58
C HIS A 626 31.73 19.20 -23.75
N CYS A 627 32.67 18.49 -23.12
CA CYS A 627 34.04 18.99 -22.93
C CYS A 627 34.94 18.48 -24.07
N GLY A 628 35.91 19.26 -24.56
CA GLY A 628 36.74 18.87 -25.73
C GLY A 628 37.82 19.88 -26.10
N PRO A 629 38.49 19.74 -27.27
CA PRO A 629 39.64 20.60 -27.64
C PRO A 629 39.30 22.09 -27.84
N GLN A 630 38.02 22.45 -28.00
CA GLN A 630 37.55 23.85 -28.04
C GLN A 630 36.89 24.31 -26.72
N CYS A 631 36.76 23.44 -25.73
CA CYS A 631 36.02 23.69 -24.49
C CYS A 631 36.69 22.89 -23.34
N GLN A 632 37.66 23.51 -22.65
CA GLN A 632 38.51 22.85 -21.64
C GLN A 632 38.18 23.27 -20.19
N ASP A 633 37.27 24.21 -20.00
CA ASP A 633 36.94 24.80 -18.71
C ASP A 633 35.56 24.33 -18.24
N CYS A 634 35.54 23.33 -17.34
CA CYS A 634 34.33 22.79 -16.71
C CYS A 634 33.98 23.51 -15.38
N THR A 635 34.65 24.60 -15.00
CA THR A 635 34.50 25.22 -13.66
C THR A 635 33.11 25.81 -13.37
N GLN A 636 32.23 25.88 -14.38
CA GLN A 636 30.84 26.31 -14.23
C GLN A 636 29.82 25.14 -14.25
N SER A 637 30.27 23.89 -14.33
CA SER A 637 29.38 22.73 -14.34
C SER A 637 29.04 22.22 -12.93
N ASN A 638 27.75 22.04 -12.66
CA ASN A 638 27.25 21.42 -11.44
C ASN A 638 27.46 19.88 -11.38
N THR A 639 27.94 19.25 -12.46
CA THR A 639 28.24 17.80 -12.52
C THR A 639 29.66 17.46 -12.08
N GLY A 640 30.55 18.46 -11.99
CA GLY A 640 31.96 18.32 -11.67
C GLY A 640 32.84 19.21 -12.55
N HIS A 641 33.96 19.66 -12.01
CA HIS A 641 34.83 20.69 -12.60
C HIS A 641 35.95 20.14 -13.49
N ALA A 642 36.08 18.82 -13.64
CA ALA A 642 37.09 18.19 -14.49
C ALA A 642 36.53 17.65 -15.81
N CYS A 643 37.35 17.72 -16.85
CA CYS A 643 37.03 17.17 -18.17
C CYS A 643 37.32 15.67 -18.23
N ILE A 644 36.28 14.84 -18.17
CA ILE A 644 36.42 13.38 -18.18
C ILE A 644 36.46 12.87 -19.62
N ASN A 645 37.60 12.25 -19.97
CA ASN A 645 37.88 11.61 -21.26
C ASN A 645 37.62 12.45 -22.53
N GLY A 646 37.51 13.77 -22.40
CA GLY A 646 37.20 14.66 -23.52
C GLY A 646 35.79 14.49 -24.08
N THR A 647 34.82 14.14 -23.22
CA THR A 647 33.41 13.98 -23.59
C THR A 647 32.44 14.72 -22.67
N SER A 648 32.71 14.79 -21.36
CA SER A 648 31.78 15.30 -20.35
C SER A 648 32.52 15.95 -19.16
N CYS A 649 31.82 16.80 -18.42
CA CYS A 649 32.30 17.37 -17.16
C CYS A 649 31.92 16.47 -15.97
N GLY A 650 32.88 16.14 -15.10
CA GLY A 650 32.77 15.23 -13.95
C GLY A 650 33.96 15.43 -13.00
N CYS A 651 34.44 14.38 -12.34
CA CYS A 651 35.55 14.47 -11.37
C CYS A 651 36.60 13.36 -11.51
N ASN A 652 37.84 13.62 -11.08
CA ASN A 652 38.88 12.61 -10.89
C ASN A 652 39.21 12.42 -9.40
N ASP A 653 39.03 13.45 -8.59
CA ASP A 653 39.09 13.41 -7.13
C ASP A 653 38.10 14.39 -6.49
N ASN A 654 37.99 14.39 -5.17
CA ASN A 654 37.00 15.20 -4.43
C ASN A 654 37.18 16.73 -4.60
N ASN A 655 38.35 17.23 -5.03
CA ASN A 655 38.54 18.66 -5.30
C ASN A 655 37.89 19.09 -6.62
N ASP A 656 37.62 18.15 -7.53
CA ASP A 656 36.88 18.41 -8.76
C ASP A 656 35.36 18.53 -8.51
N CYS A 657 34.88 18.32 -7.29
CA CYS A 657 33.45 18.37 -6.97
C CYS A 657 32.99 19.71 -6.34
N PRO A 658 31.73 20.13 -6.59
CA PRO A 658 31.09 21.20 -5.84
C PRO A 658 31.04 20.89 -4.32
N ALA A 659 31.02 21.92 -3.49
CA ALA A 659 31.02 21.76 -2.04
C ALA A 659 29.83 20.90 -1.54
N GLY A 660 30.13 19.92 -0.68
CA GLY A 660 29.14 18.96 -0.16
C GLY A 660 28.96 17.69 -1.01
N LYS A 661 29.86 17.44 -1.97
CA LYS A 661 29.87 16.23 -2.81
C LYS A 661 31.23 15.54 -2.82
N VAL A 662 31.23 14.23 -3.04
CA VAL A 662 32.42 13.38 -3.22
C VAL A 662 32.43 12.78 -4.62
N CYS A 663 33.62 12.38 -5.10
CA CYS A 663 33.78 11.77 -6.42
C CYS A 663 33.63 10.25 -6.32
N ASP A 664 32.66 9.69 -7.04
CA ASP A 664 32.43 8.24 -7.08
C ASP A 664 33.42 7.50 -8.01
N THR A 665 33.35 6.17 -8.01
CA THR A 665 34.18 5.32 -8.87
C THR A 665 33.81 5.39 -10.37
N ASN A 666 32.74 6.09 -10.73
CA ASN A 666 32.30 6.35 -12.10
C ASN A 666 32.66 7.78 -12.58
N ASN A 667 33.49 8.52 -11.83
CA ASN A 667 33.90 9.89 -12.12
C ASN A 667 32.75 10.94 -12.04
N VAL A 668 31.75 10.70 -11.18
CA VAL A 668 30.58 11.55 -10.95
C VAL A 668 30.57 12.13 -9.53
N CYS A 669 30.23 13.41 -9.40
CA CYS A 669 30.07 14.07 -8.10
C CYS A 669 28.71 13.75 -7.46
N VAL A 670 28.72 12.87 -6.46
CA VAL A 670 27.55 12.42 -5.71
C VAL A 670 27.46 13.08 -4.34
N THR A 671 26.25 13.16 -3.78
CA THR A 671 26.04 13.55 -2.39
C THR A 671 26.14 12.29 -1.53
N PRO A 672 26.91 12.26 -0.42
CA PRO A 672 26.87 11.14 0.52
C PRO A 672 25.44 10.90 1.05
N GLY A 673 25.06 9.64 1.20
CA GLY A 673 23.84 9.22 1.90
C GLY A 673 24.16 8.70 3.30
N PRO A 674 23.18 8.36 4.14
CA PRO A 674 23.44 7.78 5.47
C PRO A 674 23.88 6.31 5.40
N GLU A 675 24.69 5.86 6.36
CA GLU A 675 25.10 4.46 6.52
C GLU A 675 23.87 3.54 6.73
N SER A 676 23.77 2.46 5.94
CA SER A 676 22.52 1.68 5.83
C SER A 676 22.52 0.31 6.52
N ASP A 677 23.67 -0.19 6.98
CA ASP A 677 23.80 -1.51 7.62
C ASP A 677 24.88 -1.47 8.71
N CYS A 678 24.47 -1.19 9.95
CA CYS A 678 25.36 -0.79 11.06
C CYS A 678 26.11 -1.94 11.74
N GLY A 679 26.41 -3.02 11.02
CA GLY A 679 27.08 -4.20 11.54
C GLY A 679 27.70 -5.14 10.49
N ASP A 680 27.89 -4.68 9.24
CA ASP A 680 28.50 -5.47 8.16
C ASP A 680 30.02 -5.22 7.99
N GLY A 681 30.56 -4.18 8.63
CA GLY A 681 31.97 -3.78 8.56
C GLY A 681 32.35 -2.97 7.31
N VAL A 682 31.39 -2.34 6.64
CA VAL A 682 31.59 -1.58 5.39
C VAL A 682 31.25 -0.10 5.55
N ASP A 683 32.15 0.75 5.06
CA ASP A 683 32.02 2.21 4.97
C ASP A 683 31.03 2.55 3.84
N ASN A 684 29.73 2.56 4.13
CA ASN A 684 28.67 2.60 3.12
C ASN A 684 28.37 4.02 2.58
N ASP A 685 28.78 5.08 3.30
CA ASP A 685 28.67 6.47 2.87
C ASP A 685 30.01 7.10 2.42
N LEU A 686 31.13 6.40 2.66
CA LEU A 686 32.50 6.76 2.28
C LEU A 686 33.07 7.95 3.07
N ASP A 687 32.60 8.12 4.32
CA ASP A 687 33.12 9.06 5.33
C ASP A 687 34.49 8.60 5.90
N GLY A 688 34.71 7.28 5.99
CA GLY A 688 35.91 6.67 6.55
C GLY A 688 35.74 6.08 7.96
N LEU A 689 34.53 6.11 8.51
CA LEU A 689 34.08 5.34 9.68
C LEU A 689 33.30 4.09 9.21
N THR A 690 32.94 3.21 10.15
CA THR A 690 32.18 1.97 9.89
C THR A 690 31.36 1.55 11.11
N ASP A 691 30.19 0.97 10.86
CA ASP A 691 29.28 0.41 11.86
C ASP A 691 28.97 1.43 12.98
N CYS A 692 28.78 0.94 14.21
CA CYS A 692 28.62 1.77 15.40
C CYS A 692 29.74 2.81 15.66
N THR A 693 30.87 2.76 14.96
CA THR A 693 31.91 3.81 15.07
C THR A 693 31.51 5.10 14.36
N ASP A 694 30.55 5.01 13.44
CA ASP A 694 29.92 6.13 12.76
C ASP A 694 28.89 6.87 13.65
N GLY A 695 28.63 8.12 13.30
CA GLY A 695 27.59 8.94 13.93
C GLY A 695 26.17 8.65 13.41
N ASP A 696 26.02 8.27 12.15
CA ASP A 696 24.73 8.02 11.49
C ASP A 696 24.10 6.71 11.98
N CYS A 697 24.92 5.73 12.34
CA CYS A 697 24.48 4.48 12.99
C CYS A 697 24.06 4.61 14.47
N GLN A 698 24.14 5.80 15.09
CA GLN A 698 23.92 5.97 16.54
C GLN A 698 22.46 5.76 16.97
N GLY A 699 22.12 4.51 17.26
CA GLY A 699 20.80 4.07 17.73
C GLY A 699 20.21 2.94 16.87
N GLU A 700 20.83 2.64 15.73
CA GLU A 700 20.43 1.58 14.82
C GLU A 700 20.93 0.20 15.27
N LEU A 701 20.42 -0.85 14.61
CA LEU A 701 20.72 -2.24 14.90
C LEU A 701 22.08 -2.65 14.33
N CYS A 702 22.90 -3.31 15.13
CA CYS A 702 24.25 -3.78 14.78
C CYS A 702 24.43 -5.30 14.94
N GLY A 703 23.31 -6.01 15.00
CA GLY A 703 23.24 -7.46 15.19
C GLY A 703 21.96 -7.88 15.91
N VAL A 704 21.80 -9.18 16.14
CA VAL A 704 20.66 -9.73 16.89
C VAL A 704 20.62 -9.14 18.32
N ASP A 705 19.47 -8.57 18.67
CA ASP A 705 19.20 -7.91 19.96
C ASP A 705 20.26 -6.89 20.44
N SER A 706 20.93 -6.20 19.51
CA SER A 706 22.01 -5.24 19.82
C SER A 706 21.89 -3.95 19.00
N VAL A 707 22.16 -2.81 19.65
CA VAL A 707 22.10 -1.46 19.07
C VAL A 707 23.40 -0.69 19.29
N CYS A 708 23.72 0.23 18.38
CA CYS A 708 24.88 1.09 18.53
C CYS A 708 24.68 2.13 19.63
N GLN A 709 25.54 2.10 20.66
CA GLN A 709 25.60 3.15 21.68
C GLN A 709 27.04 3.51 22.04
N GLY A 710 27.40 4.78 21.87
CA GLY A 710 28.67 5.29 22.38
C GLY A 710 29.89 4.68 21.70
N LEU A 711 29.82 4.55 20.37
CA LEU A 711 30.85 3.98 19.50
C LEU A 711 31.04 2.44 19.59
N VAL A 712 30.09 1.72 20.19
CA VAL A 712 30.12 0.25 20.31
C VAL A 712 28.75 -0.41 20.17
N CYS A 713 28.73 -1.59 19.54
CA CYS A 713 27.53 -2.43 19.47
C CYS A 713 27.20 -3.01 20.85
N THR A 714 26.03 -2.68 21.39
CA THR A 714 25.62 -2.99 22.77
C THR A 714 24.31 -3.75 22.80
N SER A 715 24.29 -4.90 23.49
CA SER A 715 23.06 -5.70 23.65
C SER A 715 21.95 -4.92 24.39
N CYS A 716 20.72 -4.99 23.86
CA CYS A 716 19.53 -4.38 24.47
C CYS A 716 19.31 -4.81 25.93
N CYS A 717 19.76 -6.00 26.36
CA CYS A 717 19.68 -6.45 27.77
C CYS A 717 20.64 -5.72 28.72
N SER A 718 21.69 -5.08 28.21
CA SER A 718 22.71 -4.39 29.02
C SER A 718 22.29 -2.95 29.40
N ILE A 719 21.31 -2.41 28.68
CA ILE A 719 20.76 -1.07 28.90
C ILE A 719 19.74 -1.16 30.04
N SER A 720 20.11 -0.66 31.21
CA SER A 720 19.34 -0.74 32.47
C SER A 720 17.84 -0.50 32.29
N CYS A 721 17.01 -1.36 32.91
CA CYS A 721 15.53 -1.42 32.83
C CYS A 721 14.78 -0.13 33.27
N GLY A 722 14.96 0.97 32.53
CA GLY A 722 14.36 2.27 32.80
C GLY A 722 14.29 3.20 31.58
N ALA A 723 14.98 2.90 30.49
CA ALA A 723 14.85 3.59 29.21
C ALA A 723 14.88 2.58 28.05
N ARG A 724 13.74 2.36 27.39
CA ARG A 724 13.72 1.67 26.09
C ARG A 724 14.43 2.57 25.07
N ALA A 725 15.43 2.03 24.37
CA ALA A 725 15.83 2.59 23.09
C ALA A 725 14.67 2.33 22.09
N PRO A 726 14.32 3.30 21.22
CA PRO A 726 13.16 3.18 20.32
C PRO A 726 13.29 2.07 19.28
N SER A 727 14.51 1.58 19.04
CA SER A 727 14.89 0.56 18.05
C SER A 727 14.97 -0.89 18.59
N CYS A 728 14.91 -1.12 19.91
CA CYS A 728 14.89 -2.50 20.44
C CYS A 728 13.51 -3.17 20.17
N PRO A 729 13.46 -4.45 19.76
CA PRO A 729 12.21 -5.15 19.44
C PRO A 729 11.17 -5.11 20.57
N ALA A 730 9.89 -5.00 20.20
CA ALA A 730 8.78 -4.83 21.15
C ALA A 730 8.64 -5.97 22.18
N ASN A 731 9.16 -7.16 21.87
CA ASN A 731 9.05 -8.40 22.65
C ASN A 731 9.96 -8.46 23.89
N CYS A 732 10.82 -7.46 24.12
CA CYS A 732 11.59 -7.36 25.36
C CYS A 732 10.69 -6.96 26.55
N SER A 733 10.11 -7.96 27.20
CA SER A 733 9.20 -7.83 28.36
C SER A 733 9.89 -7.96 29.73
N GLY A 734 11.09 -8.53 29.79
CA GLY A 734 11.86 -8.63 31.04
C GLY A 734 13.19 -9.39 30.89
N CYS A 735 14.18 -9.02 31.72
CA CYS A 735 15.47 -9.70 31.80
C CYS A 735 15.56 -10.52 33.10
N PHE A 736 16.03 -11.76 33.02
CA PHE A 736 16.44 -12.54 34.20
C PHE A 736 17.95 -12.76 34.14
N GLY A 737 18.71 -11.81 34.69
CA GLY A 737 20.15 -11.71 34.45
C GLY A 737 20.46 -11.21 33.03
N ASN A 738 21.32 -11.91 32.30
CA ASN A 738 21.76 -11.52 30.95
C ASN A 738 20.94 -12.18 29.82
N VAL A 739 19.76 -12.72 30.13
CA VAL A 739 18.91 -13.46 29.18
C VAL A 739 17.54 -12.79 29.11
N CYS A 740 17.07 -12.53 27.89
CA CYS A 740 15.70 -12.12 27.62
C CYS A 740 14.75 -13.30 27.89
N CYS A 741 13.77 -13.09 28.76
CA CYS A 741 12.70 -14.07 28.95
C CYS A 741 11.51 -13.68 28.08
N MET A 742 11.19 -14.51 27.08
CA MET A 742 9.86 -14.50 26.46
C MET A 742 8.82 -14.95 27.49
N TYR A 743 7.71 -14.23 27.56
CA TYR A 743 6.52 -14.52 28.36
C TYR A 743 5.28 -14.06 27.58
#